data_AF-A0A844FX49-F1
#
_entry.id   AF-A0A844FX49-F1
#
_cell.length_a   1.000
_cell.length_b   1.000
_cell.length_c   1.000
_cell.angle_alpha   90.00
_cell.angle_beta   90.00
_cell.angle_gamma   90.00
#
_symmetry.space_group_name_H-M   'P 1'
#
loop_
_entity.id
_entity.type
_entity.pdbx_description
1 polymer ?
#
loop_
_entity_poly.entity_id
_entity_poly.type
_entity_poly.pdbx_seq_one_letter_code
_entity_poly.pdbx_strand_id
1 'polypeptide(L)'
;MINYLKGVLFLFGYLNFLYLLGTTLFPHKSVPYKIVAAYVINTFLLFIPGVIVQILKLSWDTYFLSFLIIDFLLIFSCIYVLIKRKQYLTKNILLQYLKDYWVVIVATLACGAFIVFYNYDFFYNGYNDDSYYLVKMASLPFMKNPFNANYETGFYSPISIFDVRNLNTHELEMSVYYFITRVTPTLFFRGFISFINRFLFVCTIYVTAERLNFMMDKPIKRNKLQYVSLLAIIAFFDYNALAYNKILYVRDGWIVNVATYYGSAVVMMMAFFWLFDIFFDNDLSIIKRLLFFVITSFTLVSKSGIVLPIIALSFISFILTILWNKNKKYLVIFILVLLGLSIAIENKISLFNLNYERSSNINYFVNNFSSIVFIPFIVIFILLVLKKYKNISFVSYVFSLFAISGLSPFNNIIELASQYSFVFGRMIASLFIFFVLVTSILIFFYFYSLNFNKEISLIRNIVLFIVIGCIAFGSLYAKEGSIYYIINELKVYVKNPYLTPRAVKELGERLQQIEDETHKDVYALVPFESYDGNKINTRMYYNGLVDLMPLRVAGAVRAFAPNIKSLTIICRWSADIENSHTVFDGFKTDDVTKYINFQFNPNKDNTQEFMNVLREYPINVVVMWDKGGKKELESEGFHQYGNTIYSEYANYYVYYRDS
;
A
#
# COMPACT_ATOMS: atom_id res chain seq x y z
N MET A 1 11.58 7.81 21.71
CA MET A 1 11.22 9.24 21.54
C MET A 1 11.83 9.87 20.30
N ILE A 2 13.16 9.82 20.10
CA ILE A 2 13.84 10.52 18.99
C ILE A 2 13.34 10.12 17.57
N ASN A 3 13.05 8.82 17.38
CA ASN A 3 12.48 8.30 16.12
C ASN A 3 11.14 8.96 15.76
N TYR A 4 10.26 9.17 16.75
CA TYR A 4 8.98 9.83 16.52
C TYR A 4 9.16 11.31 16.18
N LEU A 5 10.07 12.01 16.87
CA LEU A 5 10.36 13.42 16.59
C LEU A 5 10.85 13.60 15.16
N LYS A 6 11.82 12.78 14.72
CA LYS A 6 12.32 12.78 13.34
C LYS A 6 11.20 12.53 12.33
N GLY A 7 10.33 11.56 12.58
CA GLY A 7 9.20 11.27 11.70
C GLY A 7 8.16 12.41 11.65
N VAL A 8 7.87 13.06 12.78
CA VAL A 8 6.97 14.25 12.82
C VAL A 8 7.58 15.43 12.06
N LEU A 9 8.90 15.68 12.21
CA LEU A 9 9.61 16.70 11.46
C LEU A 9 9.55 16.42 9.95
N PHE A 10 9.73 15.15 9.56
CA PHE A 10 9.56 14.72 8.17
C PHE A 10 8.14 14.98 7.67
N LEU A 11 7.10 14.58 8.40
CA LEU A 11 5.70 14.84 8.02
C LEU A 11 5.46 16.34 7.80
N PHE A 12 5.90 17.16 8.75
CA PHE A 12 5.72 18.61 8.66
C PHE A 12 6.48 19.18 7.45
N GLY A 13 7.75 18.81 7.27
CA GLY A 13 8.56 19.26 6.14
C GLY A 13 7.97 18.87 4.79
N TYR A 14 7.61 17.59 4.63
CA TYR A 14 7.09 17.05 3.38
C TYR A 14 5.72 17.66 3.01
N LEU A 15 4.78 17.74 3.96
CA LEU A 15 3.47 18.33 3.68
C LEU A 15 3.55 19.83 3.37
N ASN A 16 4.45 20.57 4.02
CA ASN A 16 4.69 21.97 3.68
C ASN A 16 5.33 22.12 2.30
N PHE A 17 6.25 21.24 1.92
CA PHE A 17 6.82 21.21 0.57
C PHE A 17 5.73 21.00 -0.49
N LEU A 18 4.86 20.00 -0.32
CA LEU A 18 3.73 19.77 -1.24
C LEU A 18 2.78 20.96 -1.27
N TYR A 19 2.47 21.56 -0.11
CA TYR A 19 1.62 22.75 -0.05
C TYR A 19 2.23 23.95 -0.78
N LEU A 20 3.55 24.16 -0.62
CA LEU A 20 4.31 25.22 -1.28
C LEU A 20 4.24 25.05 -2.80
N LEU A 21 4.59 23.86 -3.30
CA LEU A 21 4.54 23.51 -4.71
C LEU A 21 3.13 23.63 -5.30
N GLY A 22 2.12 23.14 -4.57
CA GLY A 22 0.73 23.25 -5.01
C GLY A 22 0.24 24.70 -5.03
N THR A 23 0.68 25.54 -4.10
CA THR A 23 0.31 26.97 -4.06
C THR A 23 0.92 27.74 -5.22
N THR A 24 2.14 27.42 -5.65
CA THR A 24 2.77 28.08 -6.80
C THR A 24 2.13 27.67 -8.11
N LEU A 25 1.80 26.39 -8.28
CA LEU A 25 1.21 25.85 -9.51
C LEU A 25 -0.30 26.14 -9.63
N PHE A 26 -1.04 26.03 -8.53
CA PHE A 26 -2.51 26.12 -8.52
C PHE A 26 -3.04 27.08 -7.44
N PRO A 27 -2.68 28.38 -7.49
CA PRO A 27 -2.92 29.33 -6.39
C PRO A 27 -4.38 29.47 -5.97
N HIS A 28 -5.32 29.32 -6.91
CA HIS A 28 -6.76 29.54 -6.70
C HIS A 28 -7.54 28.28 -6.30
N LYS A 29 -6.92 27.09 -6.34
CA LYS A 29 -7.57 25.83 -5.98
C LYS A 29 -7.56 25.62 -4.45
N SER A 30 -8.33 24.66 -3.97
CA SER A 30 -8.40 24.32 -2.55
C SER A 30 -7.08 23.75 -2.03
N VAL A 31 -6.86 23.81 -0.70
CA VAL A 31 -5.62 23.26 -0.13
C VAL A 31 -5.49 21.75 -0.37
N PRO A 32 -6.54 20.93 -0.20
CA PRO A 32 -6.47 19.51 -0.57
C PRO A 32 -6.11 19.28 -2.04
N TYR A 33 -6.68 20.06 -2.98
CA TYR A 33 -6.32 19.97 -4.40
C TYR A 33 -4.85 20.30 -4.63
N LYS A 34 -4.35 21.37 -4.03
CA LYS A 34 -2.95 21.78 -4.12
C LYS A 34 -2.00 20.66 -3.69
N ILE A 35 -2.31 19.99 -2.58
CA ILE A 35 -1.51 18.88 -2.05
C ILE A 35 -1.53 17.68 -2.99
N VAL A 36 -2.72 17.25 -3.46
CA VAL A 36 -2.85 16.11 -4.38
C VAL A 36 -2.12 16.39 -5.69
N ALA A 37 -2.35 17.55 -6.31
CA ALA A 37 -1.72 17.92 -7.57
C ALA A 37 -0.19 18.08 -7.44
N ALA A 38 0.28 18.65 -6.33
CA ALA A 38 1.72 18.75 -6.06
C ALA A 38 2.37 17.39 -5.87
N TYR A 39 1.72 16.47 -5.16
CA TYR A 39 2.20 15.09 -5.01
C TYR A 39 2.35 14.42 -6.38
N VAL A 40 1.30 14.52 -7.23
CA VAL A 40 1.33 13.94 -8.58
C VAL A 40 2.49 14.51 -9.40
N ILE A 41 2.67 15.83 -9.42
CA ILE A 41 3.73 16.47 -10.20
C ILE A 41 5.12 16.14 -9.65
N ASN A 42 5.31 16.16 -8.33
CA ASN A 42 6.58 15.84 -7.71
C ASN A 42 7.00 14.40 -8.01
N THR A 43 6.10 13.45 -7.75
CA THR A 43 6.33 12.03 -8.02
C THR A 43 6.56 11.77 -9.52
N PHE A 44 5.88 12.47 -10.44
CA PHE A 44 6.14 12.35 -11.87
C PHE A 44 7.57 12.79 -12.24
N LEU A 45 8.05 13.89 -11.67
CA LEU A 45 9.40 14.38 -11.94
C LEU A 45 10.46 13.43 -11.39
N LEU A 46 10.23 12.86 -10.20
CA LEU A 46 11.12 11.87 -9.57
C LEU A 46 11.06 10.48 -10.22
N PHE A 47 9.95 10.15 -10.90
CA PHE A 47 9.80 8.90 -11.64
C PHE A 47 10.77 8.81 -12.81
N ILE A 48 11.01 9.90 -13.54
CA ILE A 48 11.88 9.93 -14.73
C ILE A 48 13.29 9.41 -14.42
N PRO A 49 14.07 10.01 -13.48
CA PRO A 49 15.39 9.48 -13.14
C PRO A 49 15.30 8.12 -12.43
N GLY A 50 14.21 7.82 -11.71
CA GLY A 50 14.03 6.54 -11.05
C GLY A 50 14.00 5.36 -12.01
N VAL A 51 13.21 5.48 -13.08
CA VAL A 51 13.15 4.44 -14.13
C VAL A 51 14.49 4.30 -14.84
N ILE A 52 15.18 5.41 -15.13
CA ILE A 52 16.51 5.38 -15.76
C ILE A 52 17.49 4.61 -14.86
N VAL A 53 17.53 4.92 -13.57
CA VAL A 53 18.42 4.23 -12.60
C VAL A 53 18.08 2.74 -12.49
N GLN A 54 16.80 2.38 -12.45
CA GLN A 54 16.37 0.98 -12.36
C GLN A 54 16.68 0.17 -13.63
N ILE A 55 16.33 0.69 -14.81
CA ILE A 55 16.56 0.02 -16.10
C ILE A 55 18.05 -0.15 -16.39
N LEU A 56 18.84 0.91 -16.15
CA LEU A 56 20.30 0.90 -16.37
C LEU A 56 21.06 0.27 -15.19
N LYS A 57 20.37 -0.12 -14.12
CA LYS A 57 20.95 -0.74 -12.92
C LYS A 57 22.08 0.09 -12.30
N LEU A 58 21.92 1.42 -12.27
CA LEU A 58 22.90 2.34 -11.71
C LEU A 58 22.93 2.25 -10.17
N SER A 59 23.91 2.88 -9.52
CA SER A 59 23.95 2.94 -8.06
C SER A 59 22.75 3.69 -7.48
N TRP A 60 22.34 3.33 -6.27
CA TRP A 60 21.31 4.07 -5.53
C TRP A 60 21.69 5.55 -5.35
N ASP A 61 22.98 5.84 -5.13
CA ASP A 61 23.51 7.20 -4.99
C ASP A 61 23.20 8.09 -6.22
N THR A 62 23.15 7.50 -7.41
CA THR A 62 22.78 8.23 -8.64
C THR A 62 21.34 8.74 -8.56
N TYR A 63 20.42 7.90 -8.05
CA TYR A 63 19.04 8.33 -7.82
C TYR A 63 18.95 9.35 -6.69
N PHE A 64 19.65 9.13 -5.58
CA PHE A 64 19.67 10.04 -4.45
C PHE A 64 20.11 11.46 -4.86
N LEU A 65 21.19 11.59 -5.64
CA LEU A 65 21.64 12.88 -6.14
C LEU A 65 20.60 13.53 -7.08
N SER A 66 20.04 12.75 -8.00
CA SER A 66 19.00 13.23 -8.92
C SER A 66 17.76 13.71 -8.17
N PHE A 67 17.34 12.98 -7.14
CA PHE A 67 16.25 13.32 -6.24
C PHE A 67 16.50 14.67 -5.57
N LEU A 68 17.67 14.84 -4.95
CA LEU A 68 18.02 16.09 -4.26
C LEU A 68 18.03 17.28 -5.22
N ILE A 69 18.61 17.12 -6.41
CA ILE A 69 18.65 18.18 -7.43
C ILE A 69 17.23 18.60 -7.82
N ILE A 70 16.34 17.65 -8.11
CA ILE A 70 14.96 17.94 -8.50
C ILE A 70 14.22 18.67 -7.38
N ASP A 71 14.26 18.14 -6.16
CA ASP A 71 13.54 18.73 -5.02
C ASP A 71 14.07 20.13 -4.68
N PHE A 72 15.39 20.34 -4.69
CA PHE A 72 15.96 21.67 -4.49
C PHE A 72 15.56 22.64 -5.60
N LEU A 73 15.62 22.23 -6.86
CA LEU A 73 15.17 23.06 -7.98
C LEU A 73 13.69 23.43 -7.85
N LEU A 74 12.84 22.51 -7.42
CA LEU A 74 11.43 22.78 -7.16
C LEU A 74 11.24 23.77 -6.00
N ILE A 75 11.97 23.60 -4.90
CA ILE A 75 11.92 24.53 -3.75
C ILE A 75 12.37 25.93 -4.18
N PHE A 76 13.53 26.06 -4.84
CA PHE A 76 14.04 27.35 -5.32
C PHE A 76 13.08 28.00 -6.32
N SER A 77 12.54 27.23 -7.26
CA SER A 77 11.56 27.71 -8.23
C SER A 77 10.29 28.21 -7.53
N CYS A 78 9.81 27.50 -6.51
CA CYS A 78 8.65 27.92 -5.73
C CYS A 78 8.91 29.24 -4.99
N ILE A 79 10.04 29.36 -4.32
CA ILE A 79 10.45 30.58 -3.60
C ILE A 79 10.54 31.76 -4.58
N TYR A 80 11.21 31.58 -5.72
CA TYR A 80 11.33 32.59 -6.77
C TYR A 80 9.97 33.06 -7.28
N VAL A 81 9.06 32.13 -7.57
CA VAL A 81 7.70 32.46 -8.05
C VAL A 81 6.90 33.22 -7.00
N LEU A 82 6.98 32.85 -5.72
CA LEU A 82 6.27 33.54 -4.64
C LEU A 82 6.77 34.97 -4.44
N ILE A 83 8.10 35.17 -4.48
CA ILE A 83 8.72 36.50 -4.42
C ILE A 83 8.24 37.34 -5.60
N LYS A 84 8.32 36.80 -6.83
CA LYS A 84 7.89 37.51 -8.04
C LYS A 84 6.41 37.89 -8.02
N ARG A 85 5.55 37.03 -7.48
CA ARG A 85 4.11 37.29 -7.35
C ARG A 85 3.75 38.18 -6.15
N LYS A 86 4.72 38.60 -5.33
CA LYS A 86 4.51 39.29 -4.04
C LYS A 86 3.46 38.59 -3.16
N GLN A 87 3.39 37.26 -3.27
CA GLN A 87 2.48 36.44 -2.49
C GLN A 87 3.18 36.07 -1.19
N TYR A 88 2.96 36.87 -0.16
CA TYR A 88 3.42 36.53 1.18
C TYR A 88 2.57 35.38 1.73
N LEU A 89 3.22 34.37 2.30
CA LEU A 89 2.58 33.40 3.17
C LEU A 89 2.11 34.18 4.42
N THR A 90 0.87 34.68 4.40
CA THR A 90 0.33 35.61 5.39
C THR A 90 0.25 34.99 6.81
N LYS A 91 0.34 35.87 7.82
CA LYS A 91 0.40 35.54 9.26
C LYS A 91 -0.80 34.73 9.79
N ASN A 92 -1.93 34.70 9.06
CA ASN A 92 -3.16 34.00 9.45
C ASN A 92 -3.48 32.73 8.64
N ILE A 93 -2.55 32.25 7.80
CA ILE A 93 -2.79 31.06 6.95
C ILE A 93 -3.14 29.83 7.79
N LEU A 94 -2.45 29.60 8.90
CA LEU A 94 -2.67 28.39 9.72
C LEU A 94 -4.04 28.42 10.42
N LEU A 95 -4.44 29.56 10.98
CA LEU A 95 -5.76 29.76 11.57
C LEU A 95 -6.87 29.60 10.53
N GLN A 96 -6.67 30.14 9.33
CA GLN A 96 -7.63 30.02 8.23
C GLN A 96 -7.70 28.58 7.70
N TYR A 97 -6.57 27.89 7.60
CA TYR A 97 -6.49 26.49 7.22
C TYR A 97 -7.23 25.60 8.22
N LEU A 98 -6.96 25.76 9.53
CA LEU A 98 -7.67 25.02 10.57
C LEU A 98 -9.18 25.30 10.51
N LYS A 99 -9.59 26.56 10.33
CA LYS A 99 -11.02 26.90 10.21
C LYS A 99 -11.69 26.21 9.02
N ASP A 100 -11.02 26.14 7.87
CA ASP A 100 -11.61 25.66 6.63
C ASP A 100 -11.43 24.13 6.41
N TYR A 101 -10.47 23.51 7.10
CA TYR A 101 -10.03 22.12 6.84
C TYR A 101 -9.75 21.26 8.07
N TRP A 102 -10.10 21.68 9.30
CA TRP A 102 -9.85 20.85 10.49
C TRP A 102 -10.47 19.44 10.40
N VAL A 103 -11.61 19.27 9.73
CA VAL A 103 -12.23 17.93 9.57
C VAL A 103 -11.37 17.01 8.68
N VAL A 104 -10.61 17.56 7.73
CA VAL A 104 -9.64 16.77 6.93
C VAL A 104 -8.57 16.18 7.84
N ILE A 105 -8.07 16.96 8.80
CA ILE A 105 -7.08 16.52 9.78
C ILE A 105 -7.70 15.46 10.71
N VAL A 106 -8.89 15.70 11.23
CA VAL A 106 -9.60 14.74 12.11
C VAL A 106 -9.86 13.42 11.40
N ALA A 107 -10.33 13.46 10.15
CA ALA A 107 -10.55 12.26 9.34
C ALA A 107 -9.25 11.50 9.10
N THR A 108 -8.14 12.20 8.84
CA THR A 108 -6.81 11.59 8.66
C THR A 108 -6.33 10.89 9.93
N LEU A 109 -6.48 11.55 11.09
CA LEU A 109 -6.13 10.96 12.38
C LEU A 109 -7.00 9.73 12.68
N ALA A 110 -8.30 9.79 12.39
CA ALA A 110 -9.21 8.65 12.53
C ALA A 110 -8.78 7.49 11.64
N CYS A 111 -8.54 7.72 10.34
CA CYS A 111 -8.00 6.70 9.43
C CYS A 111 -6.65 6.15 9.93
N GLY A 112 -5.79 7.00 10.50
CA GLY A 112 -4.54 6.61 11.13
C GLY A 112 -4.74 5.65 12.30
N ALA A 113 -5.70 5.93 13.18
CA ALA A 113 -5.98 5.14 14.38
C ALA A 113 -6.46 3.71 14.07
N PHE A 114 -7.07 3.46 12.91
CA PHE A 114 -7.48 2.10 12.50
C PHE A 114 -6.33 1.10 12.46
N ILE A 115 -5.10 1.58 12.27
CA ILE A 115 -3.90 0.73 12.23
C ILE A 115 -3.76 -0.13 13.49
N VAL A 116 -4.23 0.40 14.64
CA VAL A 116 -4.05 -0.22 15.95
C VAL A 116 -4.84 -1.52 16.10
N PHE A 117 -5.84 -1.76 15.24
CA PHE A 117 -6.70 -2.94 15.29
C PHE A 117 -6.28 -4.04 14.30
N TYR A 118 -5.10 -3.94 13.69
CA TYR A 118 -4.57 -4.92 12.74
C TYR A 118 -3.18 -5.41 13.15
N ASN A 119 -2.96 -5.70 14.44
CA ASN A 119 -1.65 -6.21 14.88
C ASN A 119 -1.33 -7.56 14.25
N TYR A 120 -2.34 -8.41 13.95
CA TYR A 120 -2.17 -9.68 13.23
C TYR A 120 -1.23 -9.52 12.03
N ASP A 121 -1.65 -8.66 11.11
CA ASP A 121 -1.00 -8.48 9.82
C ASP A 121 0.40 -7.88 9.98
N PHE A 122 0.65 -7.07 11.02
CA PHE A 122 1.98 -6.52 11.30
C PHE A 122 2.98 -7.57 11.77
N PHE A 123 2.52 -8.52 12.56
CA PHE A 123 3.34 -9.57 13.14
C PHE A 123 3.50 -10.74 12.16
N TYR A 124 2.51 -10.93 11.28
CA TYR A 124 2.60 -11.76 10.08
C TYR A 124 3.37 -11.09 8.93
N ASN A 125 3.94 -9.90 9.18
CA ASN A 125 4.75 -9.11 8.26
C ASN A 125 4.12 -8.96 6.86
N GLY A 126 2.86 -8.54 6.83
CA GLY A 126 2.12 -8.25 5.61
C GLY A 126 1.96 -9.47 4.71
N TYR A 127 1.59 -10.62 5.27
CA TYR A 127 1.51 -11.89 4.53
C TYR A 127 2.82 -12.26 3.81
N ASN A 128 3.95 -11.99 4.48
CA ASN A 128 5.30 -12.05 3.95
C ASN A 128 5.65 -11.00 2.88
N ASP A 129 4.73 -10.18 2.38
CA ASP A 129 5.11 -9.18 1.37
C ASP A 129 6.03 -8.09 1.93
N ASP A 130 6.04 -7.87 3.25
CA ASP A 130 6.98 -6.93 3.87
C ASP A 130 8.43 -7.41 3.76
N SER A 131 8.69 -8.73 3.66
CA SER A 131 10.04 -9.23 3.41
C SER A 131 10.57 -8.81 2.04
N TYR A 132 9.69 -8.44 1.11
CA TYR A 132 10.06 -7.85 -0.16
C TYR A 132 10.00 -6.33 -0.13
N TYR A 133 8.81 -5.74 0.05
CA TYR A 133 8.62 -4.29 -0.17
C TYR A 133 9.26 -3.44 0.93
N LEU A 134 9.00 -3.76 2.20
CA LEU A 134 9.54 -3.00 3.33
C LEU A 134 11.07 -3.16 3.38
N VAL A 135 11.55 -4.40 3.24
CA VAL A 135 13.00 -4.67 3.22
C VAL A 135 13.65 -3.95 2.04
N LYS A 136 13.09 -4.02 0.82
CA LYS A 136 13.60 -3.27 -0.34
C LYS A 136 13.76 -1.79 -0.02
N MET A 137 12.73 -1.13 0.50
CA MET A 137 12.82 0.29 0.88
C MET A 137 13.89 0.56 1.94
N ALA A 138 14.05 -0.35 2.91
CA ALA A 138 15.02 -0.21 4.00
C ALA A 138 16.46 -0.55 3.59
N SER A 139 16.66 -1.42 2.59
CA SER A 139 17.98 -1.94 2.22
C SER A 139 18.59 -1.25 1.02
N LEU A 140 17.78 -0.73 0.09
CA LEU A 140 18.24 -0.04 -1.13
C LEU A 140 19.42 0.93 -0.90
N PRO A 141 19.42 1.81 0.13
CA PRO A 141 20.50 2.77 0.35
C PRO A 141 21.83 2.16 0.85
N PHE A 142 21.82 0.91 1.28
CA PHE A 142 22.96 0.28 1.96
C PHE A 142 23.54 -0.90 1.18
N MET A 143 22.82 -1.39 0.18
CA MET A 143 23.27 -2.49 -0.67
C MET A 143 24.26 -2.01 -1.72
N LYS A 144 25.33 -2.79 -1.95
CA LYS A 144 26.33 -2.51 -3.01
C LYS A 144 25.74 -2.59 -4.42
N ASN A 145 24.88 -3.59 -4.68
CA ASN A 145 24.24 -3.85 -5.98
C ASN A 145 22.71 -3.95 -5.84
N PRO A 146 22.01 -2.84 -5.53
CA PRO A 146 20.62 -2.86 -5.12
C PRO A 146 19.68 -3.48 -6.16
N PHE A 147 19.90 -3.23 -7.45
CA PHE A 147 19.00 -3.66 -8.54
C PHE A 147 19.34 -5.03 -9.14
N ASN A 148 20.35 -5.72 -8.59
CA ASN A 148 20.69 -7.10 -8.95
C ASN A 148 20.67 -8.01 -7.72
N ALA A 149 19.75 -7.75 -6.78
CA ALA A 149 19.62 -8.54 -5.59
C ALA A 149 18.17 -8.94 -5.34
N ASN A 150 17.99 -10.14 -4.81
CA ASN A 150 16.73 -10.53 -4.21
C ASN A 150 16.60 -9.81 -2.86
N TYR A 151 15.63 -8.90 -2.74
CA TYR A 151 15.44 -8.10 -1.53
C TYR A 151 14.91 -8.89 -0.34
N GLU A 152 14.49 -10.14 -0.48
CA GLU A 152 14.11 -10.98 0.66
C GLU A 152 15.30 -11.75 1.21
N THR A 153 16.11 -12.36 0.34
CA THR A 153 17.25 -13.19 0.75
C THR A 153 18.56 -12.41 0.88
N GLY A 154 18.73 -11.35 0.09
CA GLY A 154 19.95 -10.56 -0.02
C GLY A 154 20.93 -11.08 -1.08
N PHE A 155 20.66 -12.23 -1.69
CA PHE A 155 21.53 -12.83 -2.73
C PHE A 155 21.44 -12.08 -4.06
N TYR A 156 22.44 -12.29 -4.91
CA TYR A 156 22.42 -11.80 -6.28
C TYR A 156 21.26 -12.45 -7.04
N SER A 157 20.49 -11.65 -7.76
CA SER A 157 19.42 -12.13 -8.63
C SER A 157 19.32 -11.22 -9.84
N PRO A 158 19.69 -11.70 -11.05
CA PRO A 158 19.64 -10.89 -12.25
C PRO A 158 18.18 -10.66 -12.65
N ILE A 159 17.69 -9.44 -12.41
CA ILE A 159 16.34 -9.04 -12.85
C ILE A 159 16.40 -8.70 -14.35
N SER A 160 15.44 -9.20 -15.13
CA SER A 160 15.26 -8.85 -16.55
C SER A 160 15.04 -7.35 -16.71
N ILE A 161 15.66 -6.75 -17.74
CA ILE A 161 15.53 -5.31 -18.05
C ILE A 161 14.06 -4.94 -18.35
N PHE A 162 13.30 -5.86 -18.95
CA PHE A 162 11.91 -5.62 -19.39
C PHE A 162 10.83 -6.00 -18.36
N ASP A 163 11.19 -6.25 -17.09
CA ASP A 163 10.18 -6.45 -16.04
C ASP A 163 9.45 -5.13 -15.74
N VAL A 164 8.11 -5.17 -15.71
CA VAL A 164 7.25 -4.03 -15.31
C VAL A 164 7.61 -3.51 -13.92
N ARG A 165 8.17 -4.35 -13.05
CA ARG A 165 8.69 -3.94 -11.73
C ARG A 165 9.83 -2.91 -11.82
N ASN A 166 10.54 -2.82 -12.94
CA ASN A 166 11.56 -1.78 -13.20
C ASN A 166 10.96 -0.42 -13.55
N LEU A 167 9.63 -0.35 -13.74
CA LEU A 167 8.90 0.91 -13.92
C LEU A 167 8.31 1.43 -12.59
N ASN A 168 8.33 0.61 -11.52
CA ASN A 168 7.87 1.02 -10.20
C ASN A 168 9.04 1.64 -9.41
N THR A 169 9.00 2.96 -9.24
CA THR A 169 10.02 3.72 -8.51
C THR A 169 9.60 4.03 -7.07
N HIS A 170 8.45 3.54 -6.59
CA HIS A 170 7.94 3.86 -5.25
C HIS A 170 8.91 3.48 -4.14
N GLU A 171 9.39 2.24 -4.16
CA GLU A 171 10.31 1.80 -3.10
C GLU A 171 11.63 2.56 -3.14
N LEU A 172 12.07 2.95 -4.34
CA LEU A 172 13.26 3.77 -4.55
C LEU A 172 13.06 5.19 -3.99
N GLU A 173 11.93 5.83 -4.28
CA GLU A 173 11.56 7.14 -3.71
C GLU A 173 11.51 7.09 -2.18
N MET A 174 10.79 6.11 -1.61
CA MET A 174 10.63 5.97 -0.16
C MET A 174 11.94 5.68 0.57
N SER A 175 12.87 4.98 -0.09
CA SER A 175 14.20 4.69 0.47
C SER A 175 15.04 5.96 0.70
N VAL A 176 14.85 7.02 -0.12
CA VAL A 176 15.53 8.30 0.06
C VAL A 176 15.06 9.00 1.33
N TYR A 177 13.75 9.11 1.54
CA TYR A 177 13.22 9.72 2.76
C TYR A 177 13.64 8.94 4.02
N TYR A 178 13.66 7.61 3.94
CA TYR A 178 14.16 6.77 5.02
C TYR A 178 15.65 7.00 5.30
N PHE A 179 16.48 7.05 4.26
CA PHE A 179 17.92 7.30 4.39
C PHE A 179 18.22 8.66 5.05
N ILE A 180 17.47 9.71 4.68
CA ILE A 180 17.64 11.05 5.26
C ILE A 180 17.21 11.08 6.73
N THR A 181 16.09 10.44 7.07
CA THR A 181 15.51 10.55 8.41
C THR A 181 16.17 9.61 9.43
N ARG A 182 16.62 8.42 9.00
CA ARG A 182 17.15 7.36 9.86
C ARG A 182 16.21 7.02 11.02
N VAL A 183 14.91 7.06 10.76
CA VAL A 183 13.89 6.56 11.68
C VAL A 183 13.87 5.03 11.58
N THR A 184 13.62 4.30 12.66
CA THR A 184 13.42 2.84 12.63
C THR A 184 12.49 2.45 11.46
N PRO A 185 12.91 1.57 10.54
CA PRO A 185 12.28 1.40 9.22
C PRO A 185 10.80 1.03 9.32
N THR A 186 10.44 0.09 10.18
CA THR A 186 9.04 -0.32 10.39
C THR A 186 8.17 0.83 10.89
N LEU A 187 8.66 1.64 11.83
CA LEU A 187 7.96 2.83 12.30
C LEU A 187 7.84 3.89 11.19
N PHE A 188 8.91 4.09 10.41
CA PHE A 188 8.93 5.05 9.31
C PHE A 188 7.89 4.69 8.24
N PHE A 189 7.93 3.48 7.73
CA PHE A 189 7.05 3.05 6.64
C PHE A 189 5.62 2.81 7.14
N ARG A 190 5.42 1.89 8.11
CA ARG A 190 4.08 1.52 8.58
C ARG A 190 3.37 2.67 9.29
N GLY A 191 4.10 3.59 9.91
CA GLY A 191 3.56 4.74 10.63
C GLY A 191 3.49 6.00 9.77
N PHE A 192 4.66 6.58 9.45
CA PHE A 192 4.74 7.92 8.85
C PHE A 192 4.38 7.93 7.35
N ILE A 193 4.88 6.99 6.55
CA ILE A 193 4.50 6.90 5.12
C ILE A 193 3.03 6.50 4.97
N SER A 194 2.54 5.52 5.75
CA SER A 194 1.11 5.21 5.80
C SER A 194 0.27 6.44 6.14
N PHE A 195 0.70 7.27 7.10
CA PHE A 195 -0.01 8.49 7.47
C PHE A 195 -0.09 9.48 6.30
N ILE A 196 1.01 9.70 5.57
CA ILE A 196 1.01 10.55 4.35
C ILE A 196 0.02 10.02 3.32
N ASN A 197 0.04 8.72 3.05
CA ASN A 197 -0.85 8.12 2.05
C ASN A 197 -2.32 8.19 2.50
N ARG A 198 -2.61 8.05 3.81
CA ARG A 198 -3.96 8.25 4.37
C ARG A 198 -4.40 9.70 4.26
N PHE A 199 -3.52 10.66 4.56
CA PHE A 199 -3.79 12.08 4.39
C PHE A 199 -4.09 12.43 2.93
N LEU A 200 -3.27 11.93 2.01
CA LEU A 200 -3.45 12.12 0.57
C LEU A 200 -4.77 11.50 0.08
N PHE A 201 -5.16 10.34 0.60
CA PHE A 201 -6.46 9.74 0.31
C PHE A 201 -7.62 10.62 0.81
N VAL A 202 -7.56 11.12 2.05
CA VAL A 202 -8.60 12.01 2.61
C VAL A 202 -8.70 13.31 1.79
N CYS A 203 -7.56 13.87 1.34
CA CYS A 203 -7.55 14.98 0.40
C CYS A 203 -8.17 14.60 -0.94
N THR A 204 -7.91 13.40 -1.47
CA THR A 204 -8.48 12.89 -2.71
C THR A 204 -10.01 12.77 -2.65
N ILE A 205 -10.55 12.29 -1.52
CA ILE A 205 -12.00 12.26 -1.28
C ILE A 205 -12.58 13.67 -1.26
N TYR A 206 -11.92 14.61 -0.60
CA TYR A 206 -12.34 16.01 -0.59
C TYR A 206 -12.32 16.62 -2.00
N VAL A 207 -11.24 16.40 -2.78
CA VAL A 207 -11.09 16.93 -4.15
C VAL A 207 -12.17 16.36 -5.07
N THR A 208 -12.42 15.05 -4.97
CA THR A 208 -13.51 14.39 -5.70
C THR A 208 -14.87 15.01 -5.33
N ALA A 209 -15.08 15.27 -4.05
CA ALA A 209 -16.30 15.93 -3.58
C ALA A 209 -16.43 17.35 -4.14
N GLU A 210 -15.36 18.15 -4.14
CA GLU A 210 -15.37 19.47 -4.79
C GLU A 210 -15.74 19.35 -6.28
N ARG A 211 -15.13 18.41 -7.00
CA ARG A 211 -15.41 18.16 -8.42
C ARG A 211 -16.88 17.82 -8.66
N LEU A 212 -17.42 16.88 -7.89
CA LEU A 212 -18.84 16.49 -7.97
C LEU A 212 -19.75 17.65 -7.58
N ASN A 213 -19.40 18.44 -6.56
CA ASN A 213 -20.18 19.59 -6.12
C ASN A 213 -20.28 20.67 -7.21
N PHE A 214 -19.22 20.89 -7.99
CA PHE A 214 -19.24 21.81 -9.14
C PHE A 214 -20.15 21.38 -10.28
N MET A 215 -20.47 20.08 -10.39
CA MET A 215 -21.39 19.55 -11.42
C MET A 215 -22.85 19.56 -10.97
N MET A 216 -23.13 19.87 -9.70
CA MET A 216 -24.49 19.93 -9.18
C MET A 216 -25.20 21.21 -9.59
N ASP A 217 -26.52 21.13 -9.74
CA ASP A 217 -27.35 22.32 -9.98
C ASP A 217 -27.36 23.31 -8.82
N LYS A 218 -27.25 22.80 -7.59
CA LYS A 218 -27.22 23.57 -6.36
C LYS A 218 -25.99 23.16 -5.54
N PRO A 219 -24.84 23.80 -5.76
CA PRO A 219 -23.61 23.45 -5.07
C PRO A 219 -23.71 23.77 -3.57
N ILE A 220 -23.12 22.91 -2.76
CA ILE A 220 -22.97 23.07 -1.31
C ILE A 220 -21.83 24.06 -1.03
N LYS A 221 -22.02 24.87 0.03
CA LYS A 221 -21.02 25.83 0.49
C LYS A 221 -19.74 25.12 0.93
N ARG A 222 -18.59 25.69 0.57
CA ARG A 222 -17.24 25.13 0.82
C ARG A 222 -16.97 24.76 2.28
N ASN A 223 -17.41 25.60 3.23
CA ASN A 223 -17.24 25.33 4.66
C ASN A 223 -17.95 24.05 5.15
N LYS A 224 -18.93 23.54 4.39
CA LYS A 224 -19.63 22.28 4.64
C LYS A 224 -19.02 21.08 3.90
N LEU A 225 -18.21 21.31 2.85
CA LEU A 225 -17.60 20.23 2.08
C LEU A 225 -16.55 19.44 2.86
N GLN A 226 -15.89 20.06 3.84
CA GLN A 226 -14.88 19.39 4.67
C GLN A 226 -15.41 18.15 5.41
N TYR A 227 -16.71 18.08 5.70
CA TYR A 227 -17.31 16.92 6.38
C TYR A 227 -17.39 15.68 5.50
N VAL A 228 -17.29 15.83 4.17
CA VAL A 228 -17.19 14.70 3.23
C VAL A 228 -15.93 13.87 3.49
N SER A 229 -14.86 14.50 3.99
CA SER A 229 -13.60 13.83 4.30
C SER A 229 -13.76 12.70 5.33
N LEU A 230 -14.79 12.73 6.19
CA LEU A 230 -15.08 11.65 7.13
C LEU A 230 -15.46 10.33 6.42
N LEU A 231 -15.98 10.40 5.19
CA LEU A 231 -16.33 9.20 4.42
C LEU A 231 -15.09 8.39 4.02
N ALA A 232 -13.89 8.98 4.05
CA ALA A 232 -12.64 8.25 3.82
C ALA A 232 -12.44 7.10 4.83
N ILE A 233 -13.03 7.20 6.03
CA ILE A 233 -12.95 6.18 7.08
C ILE A 233 -13.56 4.85 6.60
N ILE A 234 -14.56 4.87 5.72
CA ILE A 234 -15.23 3.68 5.18
C ILE A 234 -14.24 2.75 4.47
N ALA A 235 -13.18 3.30 3.85
CA ALA A 235 -12.17 2.50 3.16
C ALA A 235 -11.27 1.70 4.12
N PHE A 236 -11.28 1.99 5.42
CA PHE A 236 -10.42 1.33 6.41
C PHE A 236 -11.14 0.26 7.25
N PHE A 237 -12.37 -0.08 6.85
CA PHE A 237 -13.13 -1.16 7.46
C PHE A 237 -12.47 -2.51 7.19
N ASP A 238 -12.76 -3.50 8.04
CA ASP A 238 -12.23 -4.84 7.85
C ASP A 238 -12.95 -5.52 6.69
N TYR A 239 -12.24 -5.67 5.56
CA TYR A 239 -12.82 -6.21 4.34
C TYR A 239 -13.16 -7.70 4.42
N ASN A 240 -12.54 -8.45 5.32
CA ASN A 240 -12.90 -9.85 5.56
C ASN A 240 -14.24 -9.94 6.29
N ALA A 241 -14.45 -9.10 7.31
CA ALA A 241 -15.72 -8.96 8.01
C ALA A 241 -16.83 -8.46 7.05
N LEU A 242 -16.54 -7.49 6.18
CA LEU A 242 -17.49 -7.04 5.17
C LEU A 242 -17.88 -8.16 4.18
N ALA A 243 -16.91 -8.96 3.74
CA ALA A 243 -17.15 -10.08 2.83
C ALA A 243 -17.95 -11.20 3.51
N TYR A 244 -17.58 -11.58 4.75
CA TYR A 244 -18.29 -12.58 5.55
C TYR A 244 -19.76 -12.23 5.73
N ASN A 245 -20.06 -10.95 5.97
CA ASN A 245 -21.42 -10.43 6.13
C ASN A 245 -22.11 -10.09 4.79
N LYS A 246 -21.53 -10.47 3.64
CA LYS A 246 -22.07 -10.22 2.29
C LYS A 246 -22.33 -8.73 1.99
N ILE A 247 -21.55 -7.82 2.57
CA ILE A 247 -21.68 -6.37 2.38
C ILE A 247 -20.84 -5.91 1.19
N LEU A 248 -19.56 -6.25 1.17
CA LEU A 248 -18.62 -5.85 0.12
C LEU A 248 -17.47 -6.84 0.06
N TYR A 249 -17.15 -7.31 -1.14
CA TYR A 249 -16.06 -8.24 -1.38
C TYR A 249 -14.92 -7.49 -2.08
N VAL A 250 -13.80 -7.33 -1.38
CA VAL A 250 -12.63 -6.59 -1.85
C VAL A 250 -11.42 -7.52 -1.78
N ARG A 251 -10.83 -7.82 -2.94
CA ARG A 251 -9.58 -8.59 -3.02
C ARG A 251 -8.44 -7.80 -2.38
N ASP A 252 -7.62 -8.48 -1.58
CA ASP A 252 -6.44 -7.93 -0.91
C ASP A 252 -6.71 -6.64 -0.11
N GLY A 253 -7.90 -6.53 0.51
CA GLY A 253 -8.30 -5.36 1.28
C GLY A 253 -7.37 -5.02 2.46
N TRP A 254 -6.61 -6.00 2.96
CA TRP A 254 -5.58 -5.80 4.00
C TRP A 254 -4.51 -4.76 3.59
N ILE A 255 -4.23 -4.59 2.28
CA ILE A 255 -3.29 -3.59 1.78
C ILE A 255 -3.73 -2.16 2.14
N VAL A 256 -5.03 -1.91 2.11
CA VAL A 256 -5.60 -0.60 2.47
C VAL A 256 -5.47 -0.36 3.97
N ASN A 257 -5.72 -1.37 4.78
CA ASN A 257 -5.78 -1.28 6.25
C ASN A 257 -4.40 -1.24 6.91
N VAL A 258 -3.45 -2.04 6.40
CA VAL A 258 -2.19 -2.36 7.09
C VAL A 258 -0.99 -1.91 6.30
N ALA A 259 -0.97 -2.19 5.00
CA ALA A 259 0.15 -1.85 4.11
C ALA A 259 -0.10 -0.56 3.32
N THR A 260 -0.74 0.44 3.94
CA THR A 260 -1.07 1.71 3.27
C THR A 260 0.17 2.46 2.76
N TYR A 261 1.35 2.11 3.27
CA TYR A 261 2.65 2.62 2.82
C TYR A 261 3.15 2.03 1.50
N TYR A 262 2.55 0.94 1.01
CA TYR A 262 2.82 0.40 -0.32
C TYR A 262 2.32 1.32 -1.42
N GLY A 263 3.03 1.35 -2.55
CA GLY A 263 2.59 2.08 -3.73
C GLY A 263 1.31 1.48 -4.34
N SER A 264 1.11 0.17 -4.20
CA SER A 264 -0.15 -0.50 -4.59
C SER A 264 -1.36 0.02 -3.81
N ALA A 265 -1.21 0.38 -2.52
CA ALA A 265 -2.29 0.97 -1.74
C ALA A 265 -2.71 2.34 -2.29
N VAL A 266 -1.75 3.17 -2.71
CA VAL A 266 -2.03 4.46 -3.37
C VAL A 266 -2.84 4.24 -4.64
N VAL A 267 -2.43 3.28 -5.47
CA VAL A 267 -3.16 2.95 -6.70
C VAL A 267 -4.58 2.45 -6.38
N MET A 268 -4.72 1.50 -5.46
CA MET A 268 -6.03 0.91 -5.13
C MET A 268 -7.02 1.93 -4.57
N MET A 269 -6.55 2.85 -3.73
CA MET A 269 -7.41 3.84 -3.09
C MET A 269 -7.66 5.07 -3.96
N MET A 270 -6.71 5.49 -4.81
CA MET A 270 -6.71 6.84 -5.39
C MET A 270 -6.79 6.89 -6.91
N ALA A 271 -6.41 5.83 -7.63
CA ALA A 271 -6.24 5.89 -9.09
C ALA A 271 -7.53 6.29 -9.82
N PHE A 272 -8.66 5.62 -9.56
CA PHE A 272 -9.94 5.97 -10.19
C PHE A 272 -10.36 7.41 -9.88
N PHE A 273 -10.13 7.89 -8.66
CA PHE A 273 -10.47 9.25 -8.26
C PHE A 273 -9.63 10.31 -9.00
N TRP A 274 -8.32 10.10 -9.10
CA TRP A 274 -7.43 11.04 -9.77
C TRP A 274 -7.71 11.10 -11.27
N LEU A 275 -7.91 9.95 -11.92
CA LEU A 275 -8.24 9.90 -13.34
C LEU A 275 -9.63 10.53 -13.60
N PHE A 276 -10.60 10.28 -12.71
CA PHE A 276 -11.92 10.93 -12.77
C PHE A 276 -11.81 12.46 -12.68
N ASP A 277 -11.08 13.00 -11.70
CA ASP A 277 -10.98 14.46 -11.49
C ASP A 277 -10.45 15.19 -12.73
N ILE A 278 -9.43 14.61 -13.39
CA ILE A 278 -8.81 15.18 -14.60
C ILE A 278 -9.80 15.22 -15.76
N PHE A 279 -10.50 14.11 -16.00
CA PHE A 279 -11.42 13.99 -17.14
C PHE A 279 -12.58 14.96 -17.04
N PHE A 280 -13.01 15.27 -15.82
CA PHE A 280 -14.12 16.16 -15.58
C PHE A 280 -13.71 17.58 -15.17
N ASP A 281 -12.44 17.96 -15.35
CA ASP A 281 -12.02 19.34 -15.10
C ASP A 281 -12.41 20.32 -16.22
N ASN A 282 -13.56 20.98 -16.05
CA ASN A 282 -14.10 21.96 -16.98
C ASN A 282 -13.18 23.17 -17.23
N ASP A 283 -12.25 23.47 -16.32
CA ASP A 283 -11.28 24.56 -16.50
C ASP A 283 -10.20 24.21 -17.55
N LEU A 284 -10.06 22.93 -17.91
CA LEU A 284 -9.03 22.44 -18.81
C LEU A 284 -9.58 22.16 -20.21
N SER A 285 -8.82 22.58 -21.23
CA SER A 285 -9.04 22.14 -22.60
C SER A 285 -8.77 20.64 -22.74
N ILE A 286 -9.31 19.99 -23.77
CA ILE A 286 -9.13 18.54 -23.98
C ILE A 286 -7.65 18.14 -24.05
N ILE A 287 -6.80 18.95 -24.70
CA ILE A 287 -5.36 18.71 -24.79
C ILE A 287 -4.71 18.78 -23.41
N LYS A 288 -5.08 19.76 -22.58
CA LYS A 288 -4.58 19.86 -21.20
C LYS A 288 -5.03 18.67 -20.35
N ARG A 289 -6.28 18.20 -20.50
CA ARG A 289 -6.76 16.99 -19.80
C ARG A 289 -5.97 15.76 -20.21
N LEU A 290 -5.68 15.58 -21.50
CA LEU A 290 -4.85 14.47 -21.98
C LEU A 290 -3.42 14.55 -21.43
N LEU A 291 -2.82 15.74 -21.39
CA LEU A 291 -1.49 15.92 -20.79
C LEU A 291 -1.48 15.55 -19.30
N PHE A 292 -2.44 16.06 -18.51
CA PHE A 292 -2.54 15.72 -17.08
C PHE A 292 -2.87 14.25 -16.86
N PHE A 293 -3.65 13.63 -17.75
CA PHE A 293 -3.92 12.19 -17.72
C PHE A 293 -2.62 11.40 -17.91
N VAL A 294 -1.76 11.77 -18.87
CA VAL A 294 -0.45 11.13 -19.08
C VAL A 294 0.45 11.28 -17.86
N ILE A 295 0.58 12.50 -17.32
CA ILE A 295 1.38 12.77 -16.11
C ILE A 295 0.90 11.90 -14.93
N THR A 296 -0.41 11.87 -14.71
CA THR A 296 -1.03 11.11 -13.61
C THR A 296 -0.90 9.60 -13.84
N SER A 297 -1.01 9.14 -15.08
CA SER A 297 -0.80 7.74 -15.45
C SER A 297 0.62 7.29 -15.11
N PHE A 298 1.65 8.03 -15.52
CA PHE A 298 3.04 7.72 -15.17
C PHE A 298 3.30 7.80 -13.66
N THR A 299 2.70 8.78 -12.98
CA THR A 299 2.74 8.86 -11.51
C THR A 299 2.15 7.61 -10.86
N LEU A 300 1.04 7.09 -11.35
CA LEU A 300 0.44 5.88 -10.78
C LEU A 300 1.26 4.63 -11.12
N VAL A 301 1.84 4.55 -12.32
CA VAL A 301 2.75 3.45 -12.73
C VAL A 301 3.99 3.43 -11.83
N SER A 302 4.52 4.61 -11.50
CA SER A 302 5.63 4.76 -10.56
C SER A 302 5.31 4.22 -9.17
N LYS A 303 4.02 4.10 -8.81
CA LYS A 303 3.56 3.53 -7.56
C LYS A 303 3.35 2.02 -7.63
N SER A 304 2.74 1.53 -8.70
CA SER A 304 2.58 0.09 -8.90
C SER A 304 2.09 -0.24 -10.32
N GLY A 305 2.60 -1.34 -10.89
CA GLY A 305 2.12 -1.89 -12.16
C GLY A 305 0.66 -2.34 -12.14
N ILE A 306 0.03 -2.49 -10.96
CA ILE A 306 -1.40 -2.86 -10.88
C ILE A 306 -2.33 -1.79 -11.47
N VAL A 307 -1.83 -0.58 -11.73
CA VAL A 307 -2.62 0.52 -12.30
C VAL A 307 -2.89 0.36 -13.79
N LEU A 308 -2.10 -0.45 -14.52
CA LEU A 308 -2.22 -0.57 -15.98
C LEU A 308 -3.66 -0.84 -16.45
N PRO A 309 -4.40 -1.81 -15.89
CA PRO A 309 -5.81 -2.02 -16.26
C PRO A 309 -6.73 -0.86 -15.85
N ILE A 310 -6.45 -0.15 -14.74
CA ILE A 310 -7.21 1.03 -14.31
C ILE A 310 -7.06 2.16 -15.34
N ILE A 311 -5.83 2.45 -15.78
CA ILE A 311 -5.54 3.48 -16.79
C ILE A 311 -6.28 3.16 -18.10
N ALA A 312 -6.16 1.93 -18.59
CA ALA A 312 -6.83 1.48 -19.80
C ALA A 312 -8.35 1.62 -19.68
N LEU A 313 -8.94 1.10 -18.59
CA LEU A 313 -10.37 1.14 -18.33
C LEU A 313 -10.90 2.58 -18.25
N SER A 314 -10.23 3.43 -17.48
CA SER A 314 -10.58 4.85 -17.32
C SER A 314 -10.48 5.62 -18.62
N PHE A 315 -9.46 5.36 -19.46
CA PHE A 315 -9.29 6.03 -20.75
C PHE A 315 -10.37 5.63 -21.77
N ILE A 316 -10.65 4.33 -21.91
CA ILE A 316 -11.71 3.83 -22.80
C ILE A 316 -13.07 4.39 -22.37
N SER A 317 -13.36 4.37 -21.06
CA SER A 317 -14.61 4.91 -20.49
C SER A 317 -14.75 6.42 -20.72
N PHE A 318 -13.64 7.16 -20.67
CA PHE A 318 -13.63 8.58 -20.99
C PHE A 318 -13.93 8.85 -22.47
N ILE A 319 -13.33 8.09 -23.40
CA ILE A 319 -13.63 8.20 -24.84
C ILE A 319 -15.11 7.91 -25.11
N LEU A 320 -15.65 6.84 -24.53
CA LEU A 320 -17.08 6.50 -24.65
C LEU A 320 -17.96 7.66 -24.16
N THR A 321 -17.59 8.25 -23.02
CA THR A 321 -18.32 9.39 -22.45
C THR A 321 -18.27 10.62 -23.37
N ILE A 322 -17.12 10.94 -23.96
CA ILE A 322 -17.02 12.04 -24.94
C ILE A 322 -17.89 11.77 -26.16
N LEU A 323 -17.80 10.57 -26.74
CA LEU A 323 -18.52 10.20 -27.95
C LEU A 323 -20.04 10.17 -27.72
N TRP A 324 -20.47 9.70 -26.54
CA TRP A 324 -21.88 9.74 -26.13
C TRP A 324 -22.46 11.16 -26.21
N ASN A 325 -21.71 12.16 -25.75
CA ASN A 325 -22.17 13.55 -25.74
C ASN A 325 -22.03 14.26 -27.08
N LYS A 326 -20.97 13.96 -27.85
CA LYS A 326 -20.63 14.72 -29.06
C LYS A 326 -21.16 14.09 -30.34
N ASN A 327 -21.04 12.76 -30.51
CA ASN A 327 -21.37 12.11 -31.78
C ASN A 327 -21.70 10.62 -31.60
N LYS A 328 -23.01 10.31 -31.62
CA LYS A 328 -23.53 8.94 -31.45
C LYS A 328 -23.13 7.99 -32.57
N LYS A 329 -22.88 8.46 -33.80
CA LYS A 329 -22.42 7.61 -34.91
C LYS A 329 -21.00 7.09 -34.63
N TYR A 330 -20.09 7.98 -34.23
CA TYR A 330 -18.73 7.58 -33.88
C TYR A 330 -18.67 6.74 -32.60
N LEU A 331 -19.60 6.93 -31.66
CA LEU A 331 -19.75 6.05 -30.51
C LEU A 331 -20.01 4.59 -30.94
N VAL A 332 -20.98 4.36 -31.82
CA VAL A 332 -21.31 3.01 -32.30
C VAL A 332 -20.13 2.38 -33.02
N ILE A 333 -19.46 3.14 -33.90
CA ILE A 333 -18.25 2.67 -34.59
C ILE A 333 -17.17 2.28 -33.59
N PHE A 334 -16.93 3.11 -32.57
CA PHE A 334 -15.93 2.83 -31.56
C PHE A 334 -16.26 1.58 -30.73
N ILE A 335 -17.53 1.38 -30.37
CA ILE A 335 -17.98 0.15 -29.68
C ILE A 335 -17.75 -1.09 -30.56
N LEU A 336 -18.06 -1.03 -31.85
CA LEU A 336 -17.83 -2.14 -32.78
C LEU A 336 -16.32 -2.45 -32.95
N VAL A 337 -15.47 -1.42 -33.00
CA VAL A 337 -14.01 -1.58 -33.02
C VAL A 337 -13.51 -2.21 -31.73
N LEU A 338 -13.97 -1.72 -30.57
CA LEU A 338 -13.65 -2.32 -29.27
C LEU A 338 -14.08 -3.79 -29.21
N LEU A 339 -15.28 -4.12 -29.69
CA LEU A 339 -15.78 -5.48 -29.72
C LEU A 339 -14.90 -6.36 -30.62
N GLY A 340 -14.56 -5.90 -31.82
CA GLY A 340 -13.67 -6.61 -32.75
C GLY A 340 -12.28 -6.86 -32.15
N LEU A 341 -11.68 -5.84 -31.53
CA LEU A 341 -10.40 -5.97 -30.82
C LEU A 341 -10.50 -6.95 -29.64
N SER A 342 -11.58 -6.89 -28.88
CA SER A 342 -11.80 -7.76 -27.71
C SER A 342 -11.97 -9.23 -28.09
N ILE A 343 -12.59 -9.51 -29.23
CA ILE A 343 -12.72 -10.86 -29.78
C ILE A 343 -11.39 -11.35 -30.37
N ALA A 344 -10.64 -10.46 -31.04
CA ALA A 344 -9.35 -10.78 -31.64
C ALA A 344 -8.25 -11.04 -30.60
N ILE A 345 -8.32 -10.41 -29.43
CA ILE A 345 -7.54 -10.79 -28.26
C ILE A 345 -8.08 -12.15 -27.83
N GLU A 346 -7.44 -13.22 -28.32
CA GLU A 346 -7.78 -14.59 -27.98
C GLU A 346 -7.88 -14.70 -26.45
N ASN A 347 -8.95 -15.33 -25.98
CA ASN A 347 -9.21 -15.45 -24.57
C ASN A 347 -8.04 -16.26 -23.95
N LYS A 348 -7.06 -15.57 -23.36
CA LYS A 348 -5.82 -16.14 -22.80
C LYS A 348 -6.08 -16.85 -21.48
N ILE A 349 -7.10 -17.70 -21.51
CA ILE A 349 -7.36 -18.88 -20.69
C ILE A 349 -6.03 -19.44 -20.14
N SER A 350 -5.01 -19.70 -20.97
CA SER A 350 -3.73 -20.28 -20.53
C SER A 350 -2.85 -19.41 -19.60
N LEU A 351 -2.99 -18.09 -19.57
CA LEU A 351 -2.25 -17.20 -18.65
C LEU A 351 -2.96 -17.02 -17.29
N PHE A 352 -4.26 -17.35 -17.22
CA PHE A 352 -5.08 -17.28 -16.03
C PHE A 352 -5.48 -18.70 -15.64
N ASN A 353 -4.64 -19.46 -14.92
CA ASN A 353 -4.93 -20.85 -14.53
C ASN A 353 -6.40 -21.06 -14.09
N LEU A 354 -7.21 -21.72 -14.93
CA LEU A 354 -8.63 -21.37 -15.10
C LEU A 354 -9.62 -21.84 -14.06
N ASN A 355 -9.37 -22.92 -13.35
CA ASN A 355 -10.46 -23.48 -12.56
C ASN A 355 -10.60 -22.82 -11.18
N TYR A 356 -9.54 -22.19 -10.66
CA TYR A 356 -9.53 -21.60 -9.31
C TYR A 356 -9.50 -20.06 -9.32
N GLU A 357 -8.74 -19.43 -10.22
CA GLU A 357 -8.53 -17.97 -10.19
C GLU A 357 -9.51 -17.19 -11.09
N ARG A 358 -9.92 -17.78 -12.21
CA ARG A 358 -10.91 -17.13 -13.09
C ARG A 358 -12.32 -17.21 -12.53
N SER A 359 -12.67 -18.36 -11.94
CA SER A 359 -13.89 -18.53 -11.14
C SER A 359 -13.92 -17.53 -9.99
N SER A 360 -12.82 -17.35 -9.24
CA SER A 360 -12.76 -16.38 -8.14
C SER A 360 -12.82 -14.91 -8.56
N ASN A 361 -12.34 -14.54 -9.76
CA ASN A 361 -12.46 -13.15 -10.24
C ASN A 361 -13.87 -12.80 -10.74
N ILE A 362 -14.54 -13.69 -11.50
CA ILE A 362 -15.97 -13.56 -11.82
C ILE A 362 -16.80 -13.58 -10.53
N ASN A 363 -16.37 -14.36 -9.52
CA ASN A 363 -16.99 -14.34 -8.21
C ASN A 363 -16.93 -12.95 -7.55
N TYR A 364 -15.94 -12.07 -7.77
CA TYR A 364 -15.99 -10.73 -7.15
C TYR A 364 -17.12 -9.86 -7.72
N PHE A 365 -17.38 -9.90 -9.02
CA PHE A 365 -18.56 -9.23 -9.58
C PHE A 365 -19.83 -9.87 -9.05
N VAL A 366 -19.98 -11.21 -9.15
CA VAL A 366 -21.17 -11.93 -8.69
C VAL A 366 -21.43 -11.75 -7.20
N ASN A 367 -20.40 -11.83 -6.36
CA ASN A 367 -20.48 -11.66 -4.91
C ASN A 367 -20.86 -10.23 -4.52
N ASN A 368 -20.30 -9.22 -5.20
CA ASN A 368 -20.70 -7.84 -4.94
C ASN A 368 -22.09 -7.52 -5.50
N PHE A 369 -22.48 -8.05 -6.66
CA PHE A 369 -23.84 -7.88 -7.17
C PHE A 369 -24.90 -8.68 -6.37
N SER A 370 -24.49 -9.70 -5.61
CA SER A 370 -25.35 -10.38 -4.63
C SER A 370 -25.32 -9.76 -3.23
N SER A 371 -24.56 -8.67 -3.03
CA SER A 371 -24.54 -7.94 -1.76
C SER A 371 -25.90 -7.31 -1.46
N ILE A 372 -26.32 -7.41 -0.20
CA ILE A 372 -27.53 -6.78 0.32
C ILE A 372 -27.47 -5.25 0.31
N VAL A 373 -26.26 -4.68 0.24
CA VAL A 373 -26.02 -3.23 0.27
C VAL A 373 -25.74 -2.66 -1.12
N PHE A 374 -25.08 -3.42 -1.99
CA PHE A 374 -24.57 -2.88 -3.26
C PHE A 374 -25.68 -2.54 -4.27
N ILE A 375 -26.71 -3.38 -4.41
CA ILE A 375 -27.85 -3.09 -5.30
C ILE A 375 -28.59 -1.81 -4.87
N PRO A 376 -28.96 -1.63 -3.58
CA PRO A 376 -29.49 -0.36 -3.10
C PRO A 376 -28.60 0.85 -3.42
N PHE A 377 -27.27 0.71 -3.30
CA PHE A 377 -26.33 1.78 -3.66
C PHE A 377 -26.39 2.13 -5.15
N ILE A 378 -26.53 1.15 -6.06
CA ILE A 378 -26.75 1.41 -7.49
C ILE A 378 -28.02 2.21 -7.72
N VAL A 379 -29.14 1.79 -7.12
CA VAL A 379 -30.42 2.49 -7.28
C VAL A 379 -30.33 3.92 -6.75
N ILE A 380 -29.75 4.10 -5.56
CA ILE A 380 -29.54 5.42 -4.95
C ILE A 380 -28.63 6.29 -5.83
N PHE A 381 -27.53 5.73 -6.35
CA PHE A 381 -26.63 6.44 -7.26
C PHE A 381 -27.40 6.97 -8.48
N ILE A 382 -28.15 6.12 -9.18
CA ILE A 382 -28.93 6.51 -10.35
C ILE A 382 -29.93 7.62 -10.00
N LEU A 383 -30.72 7.43 -8.93
CA LEU A 383 -31.75 8.39 -8.51
C LEU A 383 -31.14 9.76 -8.13
N LEU A 384 -30.03 9.76 -7.40
CA LEU A 384 -29.38 10.99 -6.96
C LEU A 384 -28.75 11.75 -8.13
N VAL A 385 -28.11 11.05 -9.07
CA VAL A 385 -27.51 11.71 -10.22
C VAL A 385 -28.59 12.30 -11.12
N LEU A 386 -29.64 11.54 -11.44
CA LEU A 386 -30.77 12.03 -12.26
C LEU A 386 -31.48 13.25 -11.63
N LYS A 387 -31.54 13.33 -10.29
CA LYS A 387 -32.23 14.41 -9.58
C LYS A 387 -31.38 15.69 -9.41
N LYS A 388 -30.05 15.58 -9.32
CA LYS A 388 -29.18 16.68 -8.87
C LYS A 388 -28.19 17.20 -9.91
N TYR A 389 -27.99 16.45 -11.00
CA TYR A 389 -26.97 16.73 -11.99
C TYR A 389 -27.59 16.89 -13.37
N LYS A 390 -27.29 18.01 -14.03
CA LYS A 390 -27.64 18.22 -15.44
C LYS A 390 -26.84 17.35 -16.40
N ASN A 391 -25.66 16.92 -15.99
CA ASN A 391 -24.72 16.25 -16.88
C ASN A 391 -24.70 14.72 -16.66
N ILE A 392 -25.36 13.98 -17.56
CA ILE A 392 -25.40 12.51 -17.57
C ILE A 392 -24.02 11.91 -17.90
N SER A 393 -23.04 12.70 -18.37
CA SER A 393 -21.67 12.24 -18.66
C SER A 393 -21.01 11.51 -17.51
N PHE A 394 -21.27 11.94 -16.28
CA PHE A 394 -20.72 11.30 -15.10
C PHE A 394 -21.30 9.89 -14.91
N VAL A 395 -22.61 9.75 -15.14
CA VAL A 395 -23.30 8.45 -15.10
C VAL A 395 -22.73 7.52 -16.17
N SER A 396 -22.64 7.99 -17.42
CA SER A 396 -22.11 7.16 -18.50
C SER A 396 -20.66 6.76 -18.29
N TYR A 397 -19.83 7.61 -17.69
CA TYR A 397 -18.48 7.25 -17.29
C TYR A 397 -18.47 6.11 -16.27
N VAL A 398 -19.20 6.25 -15.16
CA VAL A 398 -19.24 5.21 -14.12
C VAL A 398 -19.80 3.89 -14.66
N PHE A 399 -20.89 3.93 -15.44
CA PHE A 399 -21.45 2.71 -16.04
C PHE A 399 -20.53 2.07 -17.07
N SER A 400 -19.80 2.85 -17.87
CA SER A 400 -18.84 2.28 -18.82
C SER A 400 -17.66 1.59 -18.13
N LEU A 401 -17.21 2.08 -16.97
CA LEU A 401 -16.22 1.37 -16.15
C LEU A 401 -16.70 -0.05 -15.80
N PHE A 402 -17.94 -0.19 -15.31
CA PHE A 402 -18.52 -1.50 -14.98
C PHE A 402 -18.80 -2.37 -16.22
N ALA A 403 -19.31 -1.77 -17.29
CA ALA A 403 -19.65 -2.49 -18.51
C ALA A 403 -18.40 -3.08 -19.19
N ILE A 404 -17.33 -2.31 -19.34
CA ILE A 404 -16.08 -2.78 -19.97
C ILE A 404 -15.38 -3.82 -19.11
N SER A 405 -15.36 -3.64 -17.78
CA SER A 405 -14.66 -4.56 -16.89
C SER A 405 -15.43 -5.86 -16.60
N GLY A 406 -16.77 -5.82 -16.63
CA GLY A 406 -17.62 -6.95 -16.23
C GLY A 406 -18.25 -7.76 -17.38
N LEU A 407 -18.39 -7.18 -18.59
CA LEU A 407 -19.06 -7.85 -19.70
C LEU A 407 -18.06 -8.49 -20.69
N SER A 408 -18.23 -9.78 -20.94
CA SER A 408 -17.54 -10.47 -22.03
C SER A 408 -18.15 -10.09 -23.39
N PRO A 409 -17.32 -9.86 -24.44
CA PRO A 409 -15.87 -10.02 -24.49
C PRO A 409 -15.06 -8.75 -24.11
N PHE A 410 -15.70 -7.60 -23.85
CA PHE A 410 -15.00 -6.32 -23.62
C PHE A 410 -13.93 -6.37 -22.52
N ASN A 411 -14.15 -7.20 -21.49
CA ASN A 411 -13.22 -7.40 -20.40
C ASN A 411 -11.88 -8.01 -20.83
N ASN A 412 -11.79 -8.70 -21.99
CA ASN A 412 -10.55 -9.30 -22.49
C ASN A 412 -9.41 -8.27 -22.66
N ILE A 413 -9.75 -7.03 -23.08
CA ILE A 413 -8.77 -5.94 -23.20
C ILE A 413 -8.17 -5.60 -21.83
N ILE A 414 -9.00 -5.61 -20.79
CA ILE A 414 -8.59 -5.28 -19.41
C ILE A 414 -7.84 -6.44 -18.78
N GLU A 415 -8.24 -7.69 -19.04
CA GLU A 415 -7.50 -8.89 -18.64
C GLU A 415 -6.08 -8.87 -19.25
N LEU A 416 -5.95 -8.54 -20.54
CA LEU A 416 -4.65 -8.39 -21.20
C LEU A 416 -3.79 -7.31 -20.53
N ALA A 417 -4.38 -6.14 -20.23
CA ALA A 417 -3.68 -5.04 -19.56
C ALA A 417 -3.26 -5.40 -18.11
N SER A 418 -3.95 -6.34 -17.47
CA SER A 418 -3.68 -6.75 -16.09
C SER A 418 -2.44 -7.63 -15.96
N GLN A 419 -2.06 -8.37 -17.01
CA GLN A 419 -0.96 -9.35 -17.06
C GLN A 419 -1.08 -10.56 -16.10
N TYR A 420 -1.67 -10.37 -14.91
CA TYR A 420 -1.89 -11.37 -13.88
C TYR A 420 -3.34 -11.32 -13.34
N SER A 421 -3.85 -12.46 -12.89
CA SER A 421 -5.19 -12.63 -12.30
C SER A 421 -5.41 -11.75 -11.07
N PHE A 422 -4.41 -11.65 -10.19
CA PHE A 422 -4.52 -10.87 -8.96
C PHE A 422 -4.53 -9.37 -9.22
N VAL A 423 -3.85 -8.92 -10.27
CA VAL A 423 -3.87 -7.51 -10.70
C VAL A 423 -5.26 -7.12 -11.17
N PHE A 424 -5.91 -7.97 -11.97
CA PHE A 424 -7.30 -7.75 -12.39
C PHE A 424 -8.25 -7.69 -11.19
N GLY A 425 -8.12 -8.62 -10.23
CA GLY A 425 -8.91 -8.63 -9.01
C GLY A 425 -8.72 -7.37 -8.14
N ARG A 426 -7.49 -6.84 -8.04
CA ARG A 426 -7.21 -5.56 -7.35
C ARG A 426 -7.80 -4.35 -8.08
N MET A 427 -7.81 -4.36 -9.41
CA MET A 427 -8.49 -3.33 -10.20
C MET A 427 -10.01 -3.35 -9.92
N ILE A 428 -10.64 -4.54 -9.92
CA ILE A 428 -12.06 -4.70 -9.57
C ILE A 428 -12.33 -4.17 -8.17
N ALA A 429 -11.53 -4.58 -7.18
CA ALA A 429 -11.62 -4.09 -5.80
C ALA A 429 -11.59 -2.55 -5.72
N SER A 430 -10.66 -1.92 -6.45
CA SER A 430 -10.53 -0.47 -6.53
C SER A 430 -11.75 0.20 -7.16
N LEU A 431 -12.37 -0.42 -8.17
CA LEU A 431 -13.59 0.07 -8.83
C LEU A 431 -14.78 0.04 -7.86
N PHE A 432 -14.93 -1.04 -7.10
CA PHE A 432 -15.98 -1.16 -6.07
C PHE A 432 -15.80 -0.13 -4.94
N ILE A 433 -14.57 0.05 -4.44
CA ILE A 433 -14.25 1.08 -3.44
C ILE A 433 -14.58 2.48 -3.98
N PHE A 434 -14.16 2.79 -5.21
CA PHE A 434 -14.49 4.06 -5.88
C PHE A 434 -15.99 4.29 -5.95
N PHE A 435 -16.76 3.29 -6.40
CA PHE A 435 -18.21 3.40 -6.53
C PHE A 435 -18.92 3.62 -5.19
N VAL A 436 -18.56 2.85 -4.15
CA VAL A 436 -19.15 2.96 -2.81
C VAL A 436 -18.90 4.35 -2.23
N LEU A 437 -17.67 4.86 -2.33
CA LEU A 437 -17.31 6.16 -1.78
C LEU A 437 -17.96 7.31 -2.56
N VAL A 438 -17.95 7.26 -3.89
CA VAL A 438 -18.61 8.26 -4.73
C VAL A 438 -20.12 8.31 -4.44
N THR A 439 -20.77 7.15 -4.35
CA THR A 439 -22.19 7.07 -3.97
C THR A 439 -22.43 7.63 -2.57
N SER A 440 -21.54 7.35 -1.62
CA SER A 440 -21.60 7.92 -0.27
C SER A 440 -21.47 9.45 -0.27
N ILE A 441 -20.60 10.02 -1.12
CA ILE A 441 -20.49 11.48 -1.32
C ILE A 441 -21.83 12.05 -1.83
N LEU A 442 -22.47 11.39 -2.80
CA LEU A 442 -23.76 11.83 -3.33
C LEU A 442 -24.87 11.77 -2.27
N ILE A 443 -24.90 10.70 -1.47
CA ILE A 443 -25.82 10.56 -0.32
C ILE A 443 -25.60 11.71 0.66
N PHE A 444 -24.34 12.00 1.00
CA PHE A 444 -23.98 13.14 1.83
C PHE A 444 -24.51 14.45 1.23
N PHE A 445 -24.31 14.70 -0.06
CA PHE A 445 -24.82 15.90 -0.73
C PHE A 445 -26.33 16.00 -0.69
N TYR A 446 -27.03 14.87 -0.84
CA TYR A 446 -28.48 14.82 -0.71
C TYR A 446 -28.92 15.27 0.69
N PHE A 447 -28.36 14.67 1.75
CA PHE A 447 -28.65 15.04 3.14
C PHE A 447 -28.31 16.50 3.45
N TYR A 448 -27.25 17.05 2.87
CA TYR A 448 -26.88 18.45 3.05
C TYR A 448 -27.74 19.43 2.27
N SER A 449 -28.37 18.96 1.20
CA SER A 449 -29.33 19.75 0.41
C SER A 449 -30.71 19.87 1.06
N LEU A 450 -31.00 19.07 2.09
CA LEU A 450 -32.19 19.23 2.92
C LEU A 450 -32.03 20.49 3.77
N ASN A 451 -32.95 21.44 3.60
CA ASN A 451 -32.96 22.69 4.35
C ASN A 451 -33.43 22.42 5.78
N PHE A 452 -32.54 22.63 6.74
CA PHE A 452 -32.85 22.58 8.16
C PHE A 452 -32.45 23.91 8.82
N ASN A 453 -33.12 24.26 9.92
CA ASN A 453 -32.75 25.40 10.73
C ASN A 453 -31.30 25.27 11.26
N LYS A 454 -30.67 26.40 11.63
CA LYS A 454 -29.24 26.48 11.97
C LYS A 454 -28.81 25.50 13.06
N GLU A 455 -29.64 25.31 14.09
CA GLU A 455 -29.40 24.39 15.21
C GLU A 455 -29.39 22.92 14.74
N ILE A 456 -30.39 22.53 13.93
CA ILE A 456 -30.50 21.18 13.35
C ILE A 456 -29.33 20.91 12.39
N SER A 457 -28.82 21.93 11.68
CA SER A 457 -27.64 21.78 10.82
C SER A 457 -26.35 21.50 11.60
N LEU A 458 -26.23 21.91 12.86
CA LEU A 458 -25.08 21.59 13.71
C LEU A 458 -25.20 20.16 14.24
N ILE A 459 -26.39 19.80 14.76
CA ILE A 459 -26.70 18.46 15.25
C ILE A 459 -26.47 17.42 14.15
N ARG A 460 -26.84 17.70 12.90
CA ARG A 460 -26.59 16.81 11.75
C ARG A 460 -25.12 16.42 11.59
N ASN A 461 -24.19 17.35 11.76
CA ASN A 461 -22.75 17.06 11.62
C ASN A 461 -22.26 16.13 12.74
N ILE A 462 -22.75 16.35 13.96
CA ILE A 462 -22.44 15.53 15.13
C ILE A 462 -23.02 14.12 14.94
N VAL A 463 -24.28 14.01 14.51
CA VAL A 463 -24.92 12.73 14.21
C VAL A 463 -24.17 11.99 13.10
N LEU A 464 -23.74 12.66 12.04
CA LEU A 464 -22.95 12.04 10.97
C LEU A 464 -21.61 11.50 11.50
N PHE A 465 -20.93 12.25 12.37
CA PHE A 465 -19.71 11.79 13.02
C PHE A 465 -19.96 10.58 13.92
N ILE A 466 -21.02 10.61 14.73
CA ILE A 466 -21.41 9.49 15.60
C ILE A 466 -21.76 8.26 14.76
N VAL A 467 -22.56 8.40 13.70
CA VAL A 467 -22.96 7.29 12.84
C VAL A 467 -21.74 6.65 12.17
N ILE A 468 -20.83 7.45 11.60
CA ILE A 468 -19.59 6.92 11.01
C ILE A 468 -18.74 6.23 12.08
N GLY A 469 -18.65 6.80 13.29
CA GLY A 469 -17.95 6.20 14.43
C GLY A 469 -18.57 4.88 14.89
N CYS A 470 -19.90 4.79 14.95
CA CYS A 470 -20.63 3.57 15.28
C CYS A 470 -20.46 2.50 14.22
N ILE A 471 -20.48 2.86 12.93
CA ILE A 471 -20.25 1.90 11.83
C ILE A 471 -18.80 1.43 11.84
N ALA A 472 -17.84 2.33 12.04
CA ALA A 472 -16.42 2.02 12.22
C ALA A 472 -16.20 1.03 13.37
N PHE A 473 -16.76 1.32 14.54
CA PHE A 473 -16.66 0.44 15.70
C PHE A 473 -17.40 -0.89 15.48
N GLY A 474 -18.56 -0.85 14.82
CA GLY A 474 -19.32 -2.03 14.43
C GLY A 474 -18.53 -2.95 13.49
N SER A 475 -17.75 -2.41 12.55
CA SER A 475 -16.84 -3.18 11.71
C SER A 475 -15.74 -3.87 12.52
N LEU A 476 -15.16 -3.18 13.51
CA LEU A 476 -14.16 -3.76 14.40
C LEU A 476 -14.77 -4.86 15.29
N TYR A 477 -15.96 -4.62 15.82
CA TYR A 477 -16.68 -5.61 16.60
C TYR A 477 -17.05 -6.84 15.76
N ALA A 478 -17.46 -6.65 14.51
CA ALA A 478 -17.74 -7.75 13.58
C ALA A 478 -16.50 -8.59 13.26
N LYS A 479 -15.30 -7.97 13.24
CA LYS A 479 -14.01 -8.65 13.08
C LYS A 479 -13.64 -9.43 14.35
N GLU A 480 -13.57 -8.74 15.48
CA GLU A 480 -12.99 -9.26 16.71
C GLU A 480 -13.96 -10.13 17.53
N GLY A 481 -15.27 -9.99 17.30
CA GLY A 481 -16.33 -10.70 18.02
C GLY A 481 -16.54 -10.26 19.48
N SER A 482 -15.61 -9.49 20.07
CA SER A 482 -15.71 -8.99 21.46
C SER A 482 -14.93 -7.70 21.68
N ILE A 483 -15.47 -6.82 22.55
CA ILE A 483 -14.81 -5.61 23.02
C ILE A 483 -13.49 -5.92 23.74
N TYR A 484 -13.40 -7.07 24.42
CA TYR A 484 -12.18 -7.49 25.12
C TYR A 484 -10.99 -7.63 24.14
N TYR A 485 -11.23 -8.19 22.95
CA TYR A 485 -10.18 -8.37 21.93
C TYR A 485 -9.79 -7.05 21.27
N ILE A 486 -10.75 -6.15 21.01
CA ILE A 486 -10.46 -4.77 20.56
C ILE A 486 -9.53 -4.06 21.56
N ILE A 487 -9.78 -4.19 22.87
CA ILE A 487 -8.92 -3.60 23.91
C ILE A 487 -7.55 -4.28 23.94
N ASN A 488 -7.48 -5.59 23.68
CA ASN A 488 -6.22 -6.33 23.63
C ASN A 488 -5.33 -5.85 22.47
N GLU A 489 -5.89 -5.62 21.28
CA GLU A 489 -5.18 -5.05 20.12
C GLU A 489 -4.54 -3.69 20.47
N LEU A 490 -5.27 -2.81 21.15
CA LEU A 490 -4.73 -1.54 21.65
C LEU A 490 -3.53 -1.74 22.59
N LYS A 491 -3.62 -2.72 23.50
CA LYS A 491 -2.54 -3.03 24.45
C LYS A 491 -1.29 -3.57 23.75
N VAL A 492 -1.47 -4.46 22.76
CA VAL A 492 -0.37 -5.02 21.96
C VAL A 492 0.37 -3.90 21.22
N TYR A 493 -0.37 -2.96 20.62
CA TYR A 493 0.21 -1.82 19.93
C TYR A 493 1.04 -0.91 20.86
N VAL A 494 0.51 -0.58 22.04
CA VAL A 494 1.22 0.28 23.02
C VAL A 494 2.56 -0.33 23.44
N LYS A 495 2.64 -1.66 23.52
CA LYS A 495 3.87 -2.38 23.84
C LYS A 495 4.88 -2.46 22.68
N ASN A 496 4.44 -2.24 21.45
CA ASN A 496 5.26 -2.33 20.23
C ASN A 496 5.32 -0.97 19.50
N PRO A 497 5.95 0.06 20.10
CA PRO A 497 5.95 1.41 19.55
C PRO A 497 6.59 1.51 18.15
N TYR A 498 7.48 0.59 17.80
CA TYR A 498 8.14 0.58 16.49
C TYR A 498 7.33 -0.13 15.39
N LEU A 499 6.06 -0.46 15.66
CA LEU A 499 5.16 -1.17 14.73
C LEU A 499 5.77 -2.49 14.25
N THR A 500 6.53 -3.16 15.12
CA THR A 500 7.19 -4.43 14.89
C THR A 500 7.44 -5.10 16.25
N PRO A 501 7.41 -6.43 16.33
CA PRO A 501 7.80 -7.14 17.54
C PRO A 501 9.24 -6.79 17.93
N ARG A 502 9.44 -6.42 19.20
CA ARG A 502 10.77 -6.05 19.72
C ARG A 502 11.85 -7.08 19.41
N ALA A 503 11.50 -8.36 19.46
CA ALA A 503 12.41 -9.48 19.20
C ALA A 503 12.97 -9.48 17.76
N VAL A 504 12.14 -9.15 16.76
CA VAL A 504 12.54 -9.12 15.34
C VAL A 504 13.52 -7.98 15.11
N LYS A 505 13.24 -6.81 15.69
CA LYS A 505 14.14 -5.66 15.64
C LYS A 505 15.48 -5.95 16.29
N GLU A 506 15.47 -6.44 17.53
CA GLU A 506 16.71 -6.76 18.27
C GLU A 506 17.52 -7.87 17.60
N LEU A 507 16.85 -8.86 16.99
CA LEU A 507 17.51 -9.90 16.22
C LEU A 507 18.20 -9.33 14.99
N GLY A 508 17.51 -8.50 14.20
CA GLY A 508 18.12 -7.83 13.05
C GLY A 508 19.31 -6.94 13.47
N GLU A 509 19.16 -6.13 14.53
CA GLU A 509 20.27 -5.32 15.06
C GLU A 509 21.46 -6.19 15.51
N ARG A 510 21.22 -7.36 16.11
CA ARG A 510 22.28 -8.30 16.49
C ARG A 510 22.99 -8.90 15.27
N LEU A 511 22.25 -9.25 14.22
CA LEU A 511 22.82 -9.77 12.98
C LEU A 511 23.66 -8.71 12.26
N GLN A 512 23.22 -7.45 12.25
CA GLN A 512 24.00 -6.33 11.72
C GLN A 512 25.28 -6.11 12.53
N GLN A 513 25.21 -6.22 13.86
CA GLN A 513 26.38 -6.08 14.73
C GLN A 513 27.47 -7.11 14.41
N ILE A 514 27.10 -8.38 14.13
CA ILE A 514 28.07 -9.41 13.72
C ILE A 514 28.79 -8.98 12.43
N GLU A 515 28.07 -8.50 11.42
CA GLU A 515 28.67 -8.02 10.17
C GLU A 515 29.59 -6.83 10.41
N ASP A 516 29.15 -5.85 11.21
CA ASP A 516 29.90 -4.63 11.50
C ASP A 516 31.21 -4.91 12.27
N GLU A 517 31.19 -5.87 13.20
CA GLU A 517 32.36 -6.24 14.01
C GLU A 517 33.34 -7.17 13.27
N THR A 518 32.81 -8.10 12.45
CA THR A 518 33.63 -9.10 11.76
C THR A 518 34.11 -8.64 10.38
N HIS A 519 33.43 -7.64 9.80
CA HIS A 519 33.62 -7.19 8.40
C HIS A 519 33.49 -8.32 7.37
N LYS A 520 32.78 -9.40 7.70
CA LYS A 520 32.50 -10.55 6.84
C LYS A 520 31.02 -10.60 6.47
N ASP A 521 30.72 -11.21 5.32
CA ASP A 521 29.34 -11.50 4.94
C ASP A 521 28.68 -12.43 5.98
N VAL A 522 27.48 -12.08 6.41
CA VAL A 522 26.68 -12.88 7.36
C VAL A 522 25.71 -13.76 6.59
N TYR A 523 25.95 -15.07 6.60
CA TYR A 523 25.09 -16.12 6.03
C TYR A 523 24.28 -16.76 7.15
N ALA A 524 23.02 -16.35 7.29
CA ALA A 524 22.20 -16.65 8.44
C ALA A 524 21.04 -17.60 8.11
N LEU A 525 20.92 -18.66 8.91
CA LEU A 525 19.68 -19.41 9.08
C LEU A 525 18.88 -18.80 10.22
N VAL A 526 17.77 -18.16 9.87
CA VAL A 526 16.87 -17.48 10.80
C VAL A 526 15.52 -18.22 10.80
N PRO A 527 14.84 -18.40 11.95
CA PRO A 527 13.55 -19.08 11.96
C PRO A 527 12.57 -18.45 10.97
N PHE A 528 11.95 -19.27 10.13
CA PHE A 528 10.94 -18.78 9.18
C PHE A 528 9.74 -18.21 9.94
N GLU A 529 9.30 -18.99 10.91
CA GLU A 529 8.25 -18.67 11.87
C GLU A 529 8.75 -18.91 13.28
N SER A 530 8.24 -18.14 14.24
CA SER A 530 8.38 -18.45 15.66
C SER A 530 7.02 -18.56 16.36
N TYR A 531 6.91 -19.52 17.28
CA TYR A 531 5.72 -19.94 18.00
C TYR A 531 6.08 -20.12 19.47
N ASP A 532 5.46 -19.34 20.36
CA ASP A 532 5.45 -19.65 21.79
C ASP A 532 3.99 -19.62 22.27
N GLY A 533 3.33 -20.80 22.22
CA GLY A 533 1.94 -20.94 22.63
C GLY A 533 1.66 -20.62 24.11
N ASN A 534 2.71 -20.49 24.93
CA ASN A 534 2.62 -20.13 26.35
C ASN A 534 2.81 -18.62 26.59
N LYS A 535 3.27 -17.86 25.59
CA LYS A 535 3.48 -16.42 25.68
C LYS A 535 2.56 -15.69 24.71
N ILE A 536 1.51 -15.13 25.32
CA ILE A 536 0.45 -14.29 24.74
C ILE A 536 -0.64 -15.07 23.98
N ASN A 537 -1.84 -14.57 24.23
CA ASN A 537 -3.09 -14.79 23.52
C ASN A 537 -2.98 -14.33 22.06
N THR A 538 -2.17 -15.00 21.24
CA THR A 538 -2.06 -14.80 19.78
C THR A 538 -3.30 -15.30 19.02
N ARG A 539 -4.30 -15.76 19.78
CA ARG A 539 -5.64 -16.15 19.36
C ARG A 539 -6.34 -14.97 18.70
N MET A 540 -6.39 -14.98 17.39
CA MET A 540 -7.26 -14.08 16.63
C MET A 540 -8.46 -14.87 16.13
N TYR A 541 -9.63 -14.25 16.21
CA TYR A 541 -10.86 -14.81 15.66
C TYR A 541 -10.89 -14.49 14.17
N TYR A 542 -10.56 -15.48 13.34
CA TYR A 542 -10.72 -15.38 11.90
C TYR A 542 -11.78 -16.40 11.46
N ASN A 543 -12.91 -15.94 10.91
CA ASN A 543 -14.04 -16.80 10.53
C ASN A 543 -14.56 -17.72 11.67
N GLY A 544 -14.49 -17.28 12.93
CA GLY A 544 -14.92 -18.08 14.09
C GLY A 544 -13.91 -19.12 14.57
N LEU A 545 -12.72 -19.17 13.96
CA LEU A 545 -11.60 -20.01 14.41
C LEU A 545 -10.59 -19.20 15.20
N VAL A 546 -9.99 -19.85 16.19
CA VAL A 546 -8.94 -19.33 17.04
C VAL A 546 -7.61 -19.89 16.52
N ASP A 547 -6.84 -19.08 15.81
CA ASP A 547 -5.49 -19.47 15.36
C ASP A 547 -4.41 -18.85 16.23
N LEU A 548 -3.38 -19.64 16.57
CA LEU A 548 -2.15 -19.18 17.21
C LEU A 548 -1.25 -18.60 16.12
N MET A 549 -1.07 -17.28 16.10
CA MET A 549 -0.37 -16.68 14.98
C MET A 549 1.17 -16.79 15.08
N PRO A 550 1.85 -17.29 14.03
CA PRO A 550 3.31 -17.24 13.95
C PRO A 550 3.84 -15.83 13.74
N LEU A 551 4.97 -15.56 14.38
CA LEU A 551 5.84 -14.45 14.03
C LEU A 551 6.68 -14.83 12.80
N ARG A 552 6.50 -14.16 11.67
CA ARG A 552 7.32 -14.38 10.44
C ARG A 552 8.64 -13.61 10.56
N VAL A 553 9.80 -14.27 10.70
CA VAL A 553 11.02 -13.56 11.16
C VAL A 553 12.08 -13.47 10.08
N ALA A 554 12.36 -14.58 9.38
CA ALA A 554 13.49 -14.71 8.44
C ALA A 554 13.60 -13.60 7.39
N GLY A 555 12.46 -13.15 6.84
CA GLY A 555 12.45 -12.05 5.87
C GLY A 555 12.46 -10.67 6.50
N ALA A 556 11.84 -10.50 7.68
CA ALA A 556 11.66 -9.19 8.32
C ALA A 556 12.94 -8.63 8.97
N VAL A 557 13.85 -9.49 9.42
CA VAL A 557 15.12 -9.08 10.05
C VAL A 557 16.00 -8.23 9.13
N ARG A 558 15.90 -8.44 7.81
CA ARG A 558 16.69 -7.69 6.81
C ARG A 558 16.27 -6.23 6.66
N ALA A 559 15.11 -5.85 7.19
CA ALA A 559 14.77 -4.43 7.33
C ALA A 559 15.73 -3.70 8.27
N PHE A 560 16.31 -4.41 9.25
CA PHE A 560 17.25 -3.88 10.24
C PHE A 560 18.70 -4.28 9.96
N ALA A 561 18.90 -5.34 9.17
CA ALA A 561 20.20 -5.86 8.76
C ALA A 561 20.26 -5.99 7.22
N PRO A 562 20.41 -4.89 6.48
CA PRO A 562 20.19 -4.87 5.03
C PRO A 562 21.15 -5.75 4.22
N ASN A 563 22.36 -5.99 4.71
CA ASN A 563 23.42 -6.65 3.95
C ASN A 563 23.54 -8.16 4.20
N ILE A 564 22.96 -8.66 5.29
CA ILE A 564 22.98 -10.09 5.60
C ILE A 564 22.30 -10.91 4.51
N LYS A 565 22.71 -12.18 4.41
CA LYS A 565 22.06 -13.19 3.56
C LYS A 565 21.17 -14.09 4.41
N SER A 566 19.86 -13.96 4.25
CA SER A 566 18.87 -14.79 4.94
C SER A 566 18.53 -16.01 4.08
N LEU A 567 18.98 -17.19 4.52
CA LEU A 567 18.84 -18.44 3.76
C LEU A 567 17.47 -19.07 3.92
N THR A 568 16.80 -18.88 5.07
CA THR A 568 15.55 -19.59 5.34
C THR A 568 14.41 -19.15 4.41
N ILE A 569 14.37 -17.88 3.99
CA ILE A 569 13.28 -17.34 3.14
C ILE A 569 13.29 -17.90 1.71
N ILE A 570 14.33 -18.66 1.33
CA ILE A 570 14.44 -19.37 0.04
C ILE A 570 13.27 -20.31 -0.18
N CYS A 571 12.76 -20.95 0.88
CA CYS A 571 11.65 -21.90 0.80
C CYS A 571 10.35 -21.30 0.21
N ARG A 572 10.19 -19.97 0.19
CA ARG A 572 9.02 -19.29 -0.38
C ARG A 572 8.98 -19.34 -1.92
N TRP A 573 10.12 -19.47 -2.58
CA TRP A 573 10.20 -19.23 -4.03
C TRP A 573 10.12 -20.48 -4.90
N SER A 574 10.19 -21.69 -4.32
CA SER A 574 9.98 -22.99 -5.00
C SER A 574 10.80 -23.23 -6.28
N ALA A 575 11.73 -22.35 -6.62
CA ALA A 575 12.70 -22.50 -7.69
C ALA A 575 14.05 -22.39 -7.01
N ASP A 576 14.94 -23.33 -7.33
CA ASP A 576 16.36 -23.23 -7.02
C ASP A 576 16.76 -21.77 -7.20
N ILE A 577 17.33 -21.13 -6.18
CA ILE A 577 17.99 -19.87 -6.50
C ILE A 577 18.97 -20.24 -7.62
N GLU A 578 19.02 -19.44 -8.68
CA GLU A 578 20.14 -19.46 -9.62
C GLU A 578 21.40 -19.00 -8.85
N ASN A 579 21.81 -19.85 -7.90
CA ASN A 579 22.97 -19.76 -7.04
C ASN A 579 24.17 -20.42 -7.73
N SER A 580 24.03 -20.81 -9.01
CA SER A 580 25.07 -21.41 -9.87
C SER A 580 26.35 -20.59 -9.98
N HIS A 581 26.35 -19.37 -9.41
CA HIS A 581 27.49 -18.46 -9.36
C HIS A 581 27.82 -17.99 -7.92
N THR A 582 27.33 -18.68 -6.90
CA THR A 582 27.54 -18.35 -5.47
C THR A 582 28.11 -19.54 -4.70
N VAL A 583 28.62 -19.28 -3.49
CA VAL A 583 29.06 -20.34 -2.55
C VAL A 583 27.91 -21.21 -2.00
N PHE A 584 26.67 -20.97 -2.44
CA PHE A 584 25.46 -21.73 -2.10
C PHE A 584 24.85 -22.43 -3.32
N ASP A 585 25.66 -22.73 -4.35
CA ASP A 585 25.22 -23.54 -5.47
C ASP A 585 24.71 -24.91 -4.97
N GLY A 586 23.57 -25.34 -5.51
CA GLY A 586 22.88 -26.57 -5.06
C GLY A 586 22.10 -26.49 -3.75
N PHE A 587 22.15 -25.38 -2.99
CA PHE A 587 21.38 -25.21 -1.75
C PHE A 587 19.87 -25.16 -2.03
N LYS A 588 19.09 -26.03 -1.39
CA LYS A 588 17.66 -26.24 -1.72
C LYS A 588 16.73 -26.05 -0.52
N THR A 589 15.43 -26.03 -0.81
CA THR A 589 14.36 -26.03 0.20
C THR A 589 14.48 -27.20 1.19
N ASP A 590 15.01 -28.35 0.74
CA ASP A 590 15.24 -29.51 1.61
C ASP A 590 16.29 -29.22 2.68
N ASP A 591 17.32 -28.43 2.38
CA ASP A 591 18.36 -28.06 3.36
C ASP A 591 17.81 -27.10 4.42
N VAL A 592 16.92 -26.20 4.02
CA VAL A 592 16.15 -25.37 4.96
C VAL A 592 15.23 -26.25 5.83
N THR A 593 14.65 -27.30 5.26
CA THR A 593 13.78 -28.23 6.00
C THR A 593 14.56 -28.99 7.07
N LYS A 594 15.81 -29.40 6.81
CA LYS A 594 16.70 -30.01 7.82
C LYS A 594 16.96 -29.07 9.00
N TYR A 595 17.20 -27.79 8.73
CA TYR A 595 17.30 -26.76 9.78
C TYR A 595 16.01 -26.64 10.59
N ILE A 596 14.86 -26.55 9.93
CA ILE A 596 13.55 -26.47 10.61
C ILE A 596 13.33 -27.70 11.49
N ASN A 597 13.57 -28.91 10.98
CA ASN A 597 13.42 -30.16 11.73
C ASN A 597 14.33 -30.21 12.96
N PHE A 598 15.59 -29.80 12.84
CA PHE A 598 16.51 -29.67 13.96
C PHE A 598 16.01 -28.64 14.99
N GLN A 599 15.48 -27.52 14.53
CA GLN A 599 14.97 -26.45 15.38
C GLN A 599 13.76 -26.88 16.23
N PHE A 600 12.87 -27.72 15.69
CA PHE A 600 11.69 -28.21 16.41
C PHE A 600 11.96 -29.50 17.20
N ASN A 601 12.88 -30.34 16.72
CA ASN A 601 13.18 -31.64 17.33
C ASN A 601 14.66 -32.01 17.10
N PRO A 602 15.59 -31.56 17.98
CA PRO A 602 17.02 -31.86 17.87
C PRO A 602 17.33 -33.30 18.33
N ASN A 603 16.71 -34.28 17.69
CA ASN A 603 17.06 -35.69 17.87
C ASN A 603 18.34 -36.03 17.07
N LYS A 604 18.85 -37.25 17.26
CA LYS A 604 20.12 -37.68 16.64
C LYS A 604 20.10 -37.57 15.10
N ASP A 605 19.00 -37.96 14.47
CA ASP A 605 18.89 -38.02 13.01
C ASP A 605 18.80 -36.60 12.43
N ASN A 606 17.88 -35.77 12.95
CA ASN A 606 17.73 -34.37 12.55
C ASN A 606 19.01 -33.55 12.79
N THR A 607 19.71 -33.82 13.89
CA THR A 607 21.01 -33.19 14.19
C THR A 607 22.03 -33.57 13.14
N GLN A 608 22.20 -34.86 12.84
CA GLN A 608 23.18 -35.31 11.86
C GLN A 608 22.90 -34.76 10.46
N GLU A 609 21.63 -34.74 10.03
CA GLU A 609 21.23 -34.16 8.76
C GLU A 609 21.54 -32.66 8.68
N PHE A 610 21.24 -31.90 9.73
CA PHE A 610 21.51 -30.48 9.75
C PHE A 610 23.00 -30.15 9.85
N MET A 611 23.78 -30.91 10.62
CA MET A 611 25.24 -30.72 10.68
C MET A 611 25.91 -30.99 9.33
N ASN A 612 25.39 -31.92 8.53
CA ASN A 612 25.88 -32.11 7.16
C ASN A 612 25.69 -30.84 6.32
N VAL A 613 24.54 -30.17 6.42
CA VAL A 613 24.29 -28.88 5.75
C VAL A 613 25.28 -27.81 6.22
N LEU A 614 25.53 -27.72 7.54
CA LEU A 614 26.47 -26.76 8.10
C LEU A 614 27.93 -27.02 7.68
N ARG A 615 28.29 -28.24 7.31
CA ARG A 615 29.64 -28.57 6.81
C ARG A 615 29.77 -28.37 5.30
N GLU A 616 28.67 -28.53 4.57
CA GLU A 616 28.62 -28.37 3.12
C GLU A 616 28.63 -26.89 2.71
N TYR A 617 27.91 -26.04 3.45
CA TYR A 617 27.74 -24.63 3.11
C TYR A 617 28.38 -23.70 4.13
N PRO A 618 28.89 -22.52 3.71
CA PRO A 618 29.59 -21.57 4.59
C PRO A 618 28.61 -20.74 5.44
N ILE A 619 27.70 -21.41 6.14
CA ILE A 619 26.72 -20.81 7.04
C ILE A 619 27.46 -20.42 8.32
N ASN A 620 27.54 -19.13 8.63
CA ASN A 620 28.28 -18.65 9.79
C ASN A 620 27.38 -18.17 10.93
N VAL A 621 26.06 -18.06 10.70
CA VAL A 621 25.09 -17.74 11.74
C VAL A 621 23.92 -18.73 11.74
N VAL A 622 23.62 -19.28 12.92
CA VAL A 622 22.41 -20.07 13.17
C VAL A 622 21.63 -19.41 14.30
N VAL A 623 20.36 -19.10 14.04
CA VAL A 623 19.46 -18.56 15.06
C VAL A 623 18.52 -19.66 15.53
N MET A 624 18.47 -19.89 16.84
CA MET A 624 17.55 -20.83 17.47
C MET A 624 16.52 -20.07 18.30
N TRP A 625 15.31 -20.61 18.42
CA TRP A 625 14.28 -20.05 19.30
C TRP A 625 14.23 -20.71 20.70
N ASP A 626 15.00 -21.79 20.88
CA ASP A 626 15.15 -22.55 22.12
C ASP A 626 16.63 -22.93 22.34
N LYS A 627 16.93 -23.53 23.50
CA LYS A 627 18.29 -23.97 23.88
C LYS A 627 18.59 -25.41 23.48
N GLY A 628 17.65 -26.11 22.86
CA GLY A 628 17.71 -27.56 22.64
C GLY A 628 18.92 -28.01 21.82
N GLY A 629 19.32 -27.21 20.82
CA GLY A 629 20.45 -27.51 19.93
C GLY A 629 21.80 -26.90 20.33
N LYS A 630 21.94 -26.36 21.55
CA LYS A 630 23.14 -25.62 21.96
C LYS A 630 24.42 -26.46 21.87
N LYS A 631 24.41 -27.66 22.44
CA LYS A 631 25.62 -28.50 22.56
C LYS A 631 26.09 -28.97 21.19
N GLU A 632 25.13 -29.27 20.33
CA GLU A 632 25.32 -29.74 18.98
C GLU A 632 25.94 -28.62 18.13
N LEU A 633 25.43 -27.39 18.21
CA LEU A 633 26.03 -26.23 17.53
C LEU A 633 27.44 -25.91 18.06
N GLU A 634 27.66 -25.99 19.38
CA GLU A 634 28.99 -25.83 19.98
C GLU A 634 30.00 -26.87 19.47
N SER A 635 29.55 -28.09 19.17
CA SER A 635 30.39 -29.14 18.58
C SER A 635 30.83 -28.86 17.14
N GLU A 636 30.07 -28.03 16.39
CA GLU A 636 30.44 -27.56 15.05
C GLU A 636 31.17 -26.21 15.06
N GLY A 637 31.66 -25.78 16.23
CA GLY A 637 32.47 -24.57 16.39
C GLY A 637 31.67 -23.28 16.52
N PHE A 638 30.34 -23.34 16.67
CA PHE A 638 29.55 -22.16 16.96
C PHE A 638 29.61 -21.78 18.43
N HIS A 639 29.62 -20.49 18.71
CA HIS A 639 29.45 -19.95 20.07
C HIS A 639 28.25 -19.02 20.11
N GLN A 640 27.60 -18.95 21.26
CA GLN A 640 26.48 -18.03 21.44
C GLN A 640 27.00 -16.58 21.38
N TYR A 641 26.50 -15.81 20.41
CA TYR A 641 26.88 -14.43 20.20
C TYR A 641 25.99 -13.47 20.99
N GLY A 642 26.56 -12.94 22.08
CA GLY A 642 25.92 -12.03 23.02
C GLY A 642 24.74 -12.64 23.80
N ASN A 643 24.04 -11.77 24.53
CA ASN A 643 22.93 -12.20 25.39
C ASN A 643 21.71 -12.67 24.58
N THR A 644 20.95 -13.62 25.15
CA THR A 644 19.66 -14.07 24.64
C THR A 644 18.71 -12.90 24.46
N ILE A 645 18.01 -12.88 23.32
CA ILE A 645 16.99 -11.89 23.01
C ILE A 645 15.69 -12.39 23.65
N TYR A 646 15.25 -11.74 24.72
CA TYR A 646 14.01 -12.07 25.40
C TYR A 646 12.88 -11.17 24.91
N SER A 647 11.76 -11.79 24.53
CA SER A 647 10.54 -11.03 24.27
C SER A 647 9.30 -11.71 24.83
N GLU A 648 8.21 -10.96 24.79
CA GLU A 648 6.88 -11.45 25.16
C GLU A 648 6.26 -12.38 24.12
N TYR A 649 6.91 -12.62 22.97
CA TYR A 649 6.38 -13.44 21.88
C TYR A 649 7.27 -14.62 21.48
N ALA A 650 8.60 -14.44 21.54
CA ALA A 650 9.60 -15.47 21.24
C ALA A 650 10.94 -15.11 21.88
N ASN A 651 11.75 -16.10 22.21
CA ASN A 651 13.14 -15.91 22.59
C ASN A 651 14.04 -16.27 21.40
N TYR A 652 15.19 -15.61 21.24
CA TYR A 652 16.19 -16.00 20.25
C TYR A 652 17.59 -16.14 20.84
N TYR A 653 18.28 -17.17 20.36
CA TYR A 653 19.67 -17.50 20.64
C TYR A 653 20.42 -17.42 19.32
N VAL A 654 21.37 -16.49 19.22
CA VAL A 654 22.18 -16.29 18.02
C VAL A 654 23.50 -17.01 18.22
N TYR A 655 23.83 -17.92 17.33
CA TYR A 655 25.08 -18.67 17.33
C TYR A 655 25.92 -18.25 16.12
N TYR A 656 27.18 -17.91 16.36
CA TYR A 656 28.14 -17.48 15.35
C TYR A 656 29.35 -18.40 15.33
N ARG A 657 29.91 -18.67 14.16
CA ARG A 657 31.26 -19.23 14.02
C ARG A 657 32.07 -18.38 13.04
N ASP A 658 33.35 -18.23 13.35
CA ASP A 658 34.30 -17.66 12.40
C ASP A 658 34.50 -18.66 11.25
N SER A 659 33.79 -18.43 10.15
CA SER A 659 33.99 -19.13 8.87
C SER A 659 35.25 -18.65 8.16
#